data_AF-R6M958-F1
#
_entry.id   AF-R6M958-F1
#
_cell.length_a   1.000
_cell.length_b   1.000
_cell.length_c   1.000
_cell.angle_alpha   90.00
_cell.angle_beta   90.00
_cell.angle_gamma   90.00
#
_symmetry.space_group_name_H-M   'P 1'
#
loop_
_entity.id
_entity.type
_entity.pdbx_description
1 polymer ?
#
loop_
_entity_poly.entity_id
_entity_poly.type
_entity_poly.pdbx_seq_one_letter_code
_entity_poly.pdbx_strand_id
1 'polypeptide(L)'
;MDNVINVKSEIGTLKKVLLHRPGNELLNLTPDTLSRLLFDDIPFLPEAQKEHDEFAHILKENGIEVVYLEDLMAEVLELGDDIENKFIRQFIFEAGIRTPKYKELVFDYLKSFVNKKELVLKTMEGIKIEEIPRKKREVEKSLVDLVSDESEFLADPMPNLYFTRDPFASAGNGVILNKMYSVTRNRETIYAEYIFNYHPEYKGKINKYYDRYLPYHIEGGDVLNLSNHVLAVGISQRTESGAIDELAKNMFRNPDCEIDTILAFNIPESRAFMHLDTVFTQIDYDKFTFHPGIMDTLEVFEITEGDIPDSDEDLNVKKVEGSLEEILERYLGRKVTLIPCAGGERISSEREQWNDGTNTLCIAPGVVVVYDRNNITNNILREHGIKVLEMSSAELSRGRGGPRCMSMPLVREDLDTSNNNKNEGNENIYFTKGEDVKKVNDKIDLRGRNFLTLLDYTPLEIRYLLDLAKDLKNKKHNDIPHRYLNNKNIVLLFEKTSTRTRCAFEVAGLDLGMGVTYLDPGSSQMGKKESIEDTARVLGRMYDGIEYRGYDQSIVEELARCAGVPVWNGLTTQFHPTQMLADVMTVEENFGHLDGIKLVFMGDARNNVANSLMVVCAKMGMHFVTCGPKELWPDKELVNKCKEIAKETNGSIEMTEDVMEASRGADVIYTDVWVSMGEPDDVWADRIKLLSPYQVNMKVMDNANPNAIFLHCLPSFHDLNTTIGKDINEKFGLKEMEVTDEVFTSSKSKVFDEAENRLHTIKAVVYATMREDNE
;
A
#
# COMPACT_ATOMS: atom_id res chain seq x y z
N MET A 1 -12.22 40.39 13.61
CA MET A 1 -12.09 40.33 12.15
C MET A 1 -12.99 39.20 11.72
N ASP A 2 -13.86 39.39 10.73
CA ASP A 2 -14.60 38.26 10.18
C ASP A 2 -13.58 37.37 9.45
N ASN A 3 -13.34 36.17 9.97
CA ASN A 3 -12.36 35.25 9.41
C ASN A 3 -12.83 34.80 8.02
N VAL A 4 -12.13 35.24 6.98
CA VAL A 4 -12.46 34.93 5.57
C VAL A 4 -12.15 33.47 5.20
N ILE A 5 -11.30 32.83 6.00
CA ILE A 5 -11.11 31.39 6.04
C ILE A 5 -11.45 30.91 7.45
N ASN A 6 -12.38 29.96 7.57
CA ASN A 6 -12.76 29.34 8.84
C ASN A 6 -13.16 27.87 8.60
N VAL A 7 -12.21 26.96 8.68
CA VAL A 7 -12.39 25.52 8.47
C VAL A 7 -11.73 24.78 9.62
N LYS A 8 -12.43 24.74 10.76
CA LYS A 8 -11.97 24.07 12.00
C LYS A 8 -12.47 22.62 12.13
N SER A 9 -13.13 22.08 11.09
CA SER A 9 -13.60 20.69 11.06
C SER A 9 -13.84 20.23 9.62
N GLU A 10 -13.86 18.92 9.38
CA GLU A 10 -14.29 18.33 8.11
C GLU A 10 -15.82 18.31 7.97
N ILE A 11 -16.55 18.37 9.10
CA ILE A 11 -18.00 18.05 9.14
C ILE A 11 -18.91 19.25 9.44
N GLY A 12 -18.38 20.35 9.99
CA GLY A 12 -19.17 21.53 10.31
C GLY A 12 -19.92 22.04 9.08
N THR A 13 -21.14 22.58 9.29
CA THR A 13 -22.01 23.01 8.19
C THR A 13 -21.24 23.91 7.22
N LEU A 14 -21.10 23.45 5.98
CA LEU A 14 -20.39 24.16 4.94
C LEU A 14 -21.16 25.43 4.57
N LYS A 15 -20.45 26.56 4.47
CA LYS A 15 -21.03 27.87 4.14
C LYS A 15 -20.46 28.45 2.87
N LYS A 16 -19.16 28.29 2.64
CA LYS A 16 -18.48 28.77 1.43
C LYS A 16 -17.47 27.73 0.96
N VAL A 17 -17.48 27.44 -0.33
CA VAL A 17 -16.63 26.44 -0.97
C VAL A 17 -16.12 26.92 -2.32
N LEU A 18 -14.83 26.70 -2.57
CA LEU A 18 -14.19 26.94 -3.85
C LEU A 18 -14.28 25.70 -4.72
N LEU A 19 -14.70 25.88 -5.98
CA LEU A 19 -14.67 24.88 -7.04
C LEU A 19 -13.91 25.44 -8.27
N HIS A 20 -13.68 24.59 -9.27
CA HIS A 20 -13.25 25.01 -10.61
C HIS A 20 -14.05 24.21 -11.63
N ARG A 21 -14.73 24.90 -12.54
CA ARG A 21 -15.57 24.24 -13.53
C ARG A 21 -14.68 23.75 -14.68
N PRO A 22 -14.66 22.44 -15.00
CA PRO A 22 -13.84 21.91 -16.09
C PRO A 22 -14.03 22.65 -17.41
N GLY A 23 -12.92 23.03 -18.02
CA GLY A 23 -12.82 23.81 -19.25
C GLY A 23 -12.08 23.08 -20.38
N ASN A 24 -11.57 23.88 -21.31
CA ASN A 24 -10.92 23.38 -22.53
C ASN A 24 -9.60 22.65 -22.26
N GLU A 25 -9.02 22.77 -21.06
CA GLU A 25 -7.86 21.97 -20.64
C GLU A 25 -8.11 20.46 -20.77
N LEU A 26 -9.35 20.00 -20.60
CA LEU A 26 -9.71 18.60 -20.83
C LEU A 26 -9.73 18.21 -22.31
N LEU A 27 -10.00 19.14 -23.23
CA LEU A 27 -9.95 18.88 -24.68
C LEU A 27 -8.52 18.74 -25.20
N ASN A 28 -7.55 19.18 -24.41
CA ASN A 28 -6.13 19.12 -24.74
C ASN A 28 -5.46 17.87 -24.15
N LEU A 29 -6.23 16.96 -23.53
CA LEU A 29 -5.79 15.62 -23.18
C LEU A 29 -5.71 14.74 -24.43
N THR A 30 -4.60 14.02 -24.56
CA THR A 30 -4.37 13.02 -25.61
C THR A 30 -3.93 11.71 -24.98
N PRO A 31 -4.10 10.55 -25.65
CA PRO A 31 -3.71 9.26 -25.07
C PRO A 31 -2.24 9.22 -24.62
N ASP A 32 -1.34 9.85 -25.37
CA ASP A 32 0.08 9.89 -25.05
C ASP A 32 0.44 10.85 -23.90
N THR A 33 -0.47 11.76 -23.53
CA THR A 33 -0.25 12.75 -22.45
C THR A 33 -0.89 12.38 -21.12
N LEU A 34 -1.81 11.39 -21.09
CA LEU A 34 -2.54 10.95 -19.89
C LEU A 34 -1.64 10.69 -18.68
N SER A 35 -0.61 9.85 -18.85
CA SER A 35 0.33 9.51 -17.77
C SER A 35 1.08 10.74 -17.23
N ARG A 36 1.54 11.62 -18.13
CA ARG A 36 2.30 12.82 -17.79
C ARG A 36 1.44 13.91 -17.13
N LEU A 37 0.17 14.00 -17.53
CA LEU A 37 -0.80 14.97 -17.01
C LEU A 37 -1.62 14.41 -15.85
N LEU A 38 -1.28 13.21 -15.35
CA LEU A 38 -1.88 12.55 -14.19
C LEU A 38 -3.38 12.30 -14.33
N PHE A 39 -3.79 11.82 -15.50
CA PHE A 39 -5.19 11.52 -15.84
C PHE A 39 -5.32 10.09 -16.35
N ASP A 40 -6.42 9.39 -16.07
CA ASP A 40 -6.56 7.96 -16.43
C ASP A 40 -7.29 7.69 -17.73
N ASP A 41 -8.22 8.56 -18.11
CA ASP A 41 -8.97 8.45 -19.35
C ASP A 41 -9.45 9.82 -19.82
N ILE A 42 -9.77 9.98 -21.10
CA ILE A 42 -10.15 11.26 -21.68
C ILE A 42 -11.65 11.52 -21.40
N PRO A 43 -12.01 12.58 -20.65
CA PRO A 43 -13.40 12.90 -20.39
C PRO A 43 -14.09 13.52 -21.61
N PHE A 44 -15.38 13.29 -21.74
CA PHE A 44 -16.24 14.02 -22.66
C PHE A 44 -16.72 15.32 -22.00
N LEU A 45 -16.00 16.41 -22.29
CA LEU A 45 -16.15 17.71 -21.61
C LEU A 45 -17.61 18.19 -21.42
N PRO A 46 -18.52 18.14 -22.42
CA PRO A 46 -19.89 18.61 -22.22
C PRO A 46 -20.67 17.84 -21.14
N GLU A 47 -20.41 16.55 -20.97
CA GLU A 47 -21.05 15.75 -19.91
C GLU A 47 -20.33 15.96 -18.57
N ALA A 48 -18.99 16.02 -18.56
CA ALA A 48 -18.23 16.38 -17.34
C ALA A 48 -18.67 17.74 -16.75
N GLN A 49 -18.95 18.71 -17.61
CA GLN A 49 -19.48 20.00 -17.22
C GLN A 49 -20.89 19.91 -16.63
N LYS A 50 -21.78 19.07 -17.18
CA LYS A 50 -23.11 18.85 -16.62
C LYS A 50 -23.05 18.19 -15.25
N GLU A 51 -22.21 17.17 -15.08
CA GLU A 51 -21.97 16.51 -13.79
C GLU A 51 -21.43 17.51 -12.75
N HIS A 52 -20.49 18.36 -13.15
CA HIS A 52 -19.93 19.39 -12.26
C HIS A 52 -20.95 20.49 -11.92
N ASP A 53 -21.80 20.86 -12.89
CA ASP A 53 -22.88 21.82 -12.67
C ASP A 53 -23.96 21.24 -11.74
N GLU A 54 -24.26 19.94 -11.84
CA GLU A 54 -25.10 19.21 -10.88
C GLU A 54 -24.50 19.23 -9.47
N PHE A 55 -23.21 18.95 -9.33
CA PHE A 55 -22.50 19.05 -8.05
C PHE A 55 -22.63 20.44 -7.43
N ALA A 56 -22.32 21.48 -8.19
CA ALA A 56 -22.44 22.87 -7.75
C ALA A 56 -23.89 23.23 -7.40
N HIS A 57 -24.88 22.65 -8.10
CA HIS A 57 -26.29 22.85 -7.82
C HIS A 57 -26.69 22.23 -6.48
N ILE A 58 -26.31 20.97 -6.21
CA ILE A 58 -26.54 20.28 -4.92
C ILE A 58 -26.02 21.12 -3.76
N LEU A 59 -24.82 21.69 -3.88
CA LEU A 59 -24.23 22.56 -2.86
C LEU A 59 -25.07 23.83 -2.63
N LYS A 60 -25.46 24.52 -3.71
CA LYS A 60 -26.27 25.74 -3.65
C LYS A 60 -27.66 25.48 -3.04
N GLU A 61 -28.29 24.35 -3.37
CA GLU A 61 -29.59 23.97 -2.80
C GLU A 61 -29.52 23.71 -1.29
N ASN A 62 -28.35 23.33 -0.77
CA ASN A 62 -28.09 23.20 0.66
C ASN A 62 -27.59 24.51 1.31
N GLY A 63 -27.74 25.65 0.62
CA GLY A 63 -27.45 26.98 1.17
C GLY A 63 -25.97 27.33 1.23
N ILE A 64 -25.12 26.63 0.45
CA ILE A 64 -23.67 26.85 0.41
C ILE A 64 -23.35 27.87 -0.70
N GLU A 65 -22.53 28.88 -0.37
CA GLU A 65 -21.94 29.79 -1.34
C GLU A 65 -20.84 29.06 -2.13
N VAL A 66 -21.06 28.92 -3.43
CA VAL A 66 -20.07 28.32 -4.35
C VAL A 66 -19.35 29.45 -5.09
N VAL A 67 -18.04 29.51 -4.93
CA VAL A 67 -17.14 30.42 -5.68
C VAL A 67 -16.23 29.62 -6.61
N TYR A 68 -15.79 30.24 -7.70
CA TYR A 68 -14.96 29.57 -8.71
C TYR A 68 -13.54 30.16 -8.76
N LEU A 69 -12.56 29.28 -8.90
CA LEU A 69 -11.14 29.64 -8.97
C LEU A 69 -10.85 30.65 -10.08
N GLU A 70 -11.41 30.40 -11.26
CA GLU A 70 -11.25 31.24 -12.44
C GLU A 70 -11.89 32.63 -12.27
N ASP A 71 -12.98 32.73 -11.50
CA ASP A 71 -13.65 33.99 -11.22
C ASP A 71 -12.84 34.83 -10.22
N LEU A 72 -12.43 34.23 -9.10
CA LEU A 72 -11.58 34.91 -8.11
C LEU A 72 -10.26 35.38 -8.71
N MET A 73 -9.64 34.57 -9.57
CA MET A 73 -8.41 34.96 -10.26
C MET A 73 -8.67 36.09 -11.26
N ALA A 74 -9.78 36.07 -12.01
CA ALA A 74 -10.14 37.15 -12.92
C ALA A 74 -10.30 38.48 -12.15
N GLU A 75 -10.97 38.46 -11.01
CA GLU A 75 -11.11 39.62 -10.11
C GLU A 75 -9.75 40.17 -9.65
N VAL A 76 -8.76 39.30 -9.39
CA VAL A 76 -7.38 39.73 -9.10
C VAL A 76 -6.74 40.45 -10.28
N LEU A 77 -6.90 39.94 -11.50
CA LEU A 77 -6.31 40.53 -12.70
C LEU A 77 -6.97 41.87 -13.08
N GLU A 78 -8.21 42.09 -12.67
CA GLU A 78 -8.92 43.37 -12.86
C GLU A 78 -8.39 44.50 -11.96
N LEU A 79 -7.65 44.18 -10.90
CA LEU A 79 -7.10 45.19 -9.97
C LEU A 79 -6.05 46.10 -10.60
N GLY A 80 -5.37 45.66 -11.66
CA GLY A 80 -4.45 46.51 -12.41
C GLY A 80 -3.46 45.79 -13.31
N ASP A 81 -2.99 46.52 -14.33
CA ASP A 81 -2.07 46.02 -15.36
C ASP A 81 -0.75 45.45 -14.80
N ASP A 82 -0.25 46.00 -13.69
CA ASP A 82 0.99 45.54 -13.07
C ASP A 82 0.87 44.12 -12.51
N ILE A 83 -0.28 43.80 -11.89
CA ILE A 83 -0.55 42.47 -11.34
C ILE A 83 -0.72 41.46 -12.47
N GLU A 84 -1.46 41.85 -13.52
CA GLU A 84 -1.62 41.04 -14.73
C GLU A 84 -0.27 40.75 -15.41
N ASN A 85 0.56 41.77 -15.62
CA ASN A 85 1.86 41.59 -16.24
C ASN A 85 2.76 40.69 -15.41
N LYS A 86 2.70 40.79 -14.08
CA LYS A 86 3.43 39.92 -13.16
C LYS A 86 2.96 38.46 -13.27
N PHE A 87 1.64 38.25 -13.26
CA PHE A 87 1.03 36.93 -13.41
C PHE A 87 1.43 36.28 -14.73
N ILE A 88 1.26 36.96 -15.87
CA ILE A 88 1.60 36.43 -17.19
C ILE A 88 3.08 36.03 -17.26
N ARG A 89 3.98 36.87 -16.75
CA ARG A 89 5.42 36.57 -16.75
C ARG A 89 5.77 35.36 -15.89
N GLN A 90 5.15 35.25 -14.71
CA GLN A 90 5.35 34.11 -13.83
C GLN A 90 4.78 32.82 -14.44
N PHE A 91 3.57 32.87 -15.01
CA PHE A 91 2.97 31.76 -15.76
C PHE A 91 3.88 31.28 -16.90
N ILE A 92 4.40 32.19 -17.74
CA ILE A 92 5.31 31.85 -18.85
C ILE A 92 6.57 31.15 -18.33
N PHE A 93 7.12 31.61 -17.20
CA PHE A 93 8.29 31.01 -16.59
C PHE A 93 7.99 29.61 -16.05
N GLU A 94 6.90 29.44 -15.31
CA GLU A 94 6.48 28.18 -14.69
C GLU A 94 5.97 27.16 -15.72
N ALA A 95 5.43 27.61 -16.86
CA ALA A 95 5.09 26.77 -18.01
C ALA A 95 6.32 26.21 -18.76
N GLY A 96 7.54 26.61 -18.37
CA GLY A 96 8.77 26.09 -18.96
C GLY A 96 9.16 26.74 -20.29
N ILE A 97 8.53 27.84 -20.70
CA ILE A 97 8.85 28.55 -21.94
C ILE A 97 10.19 29.27 -21.80
N ARG A 98 11.27 28.69 -22.35
CA ARG A 98 12.63 29.23 -22.20
C ARG A 98 13.06 30.17 -23.32
N THR A 99 12.60 29.94 -24.55
CA THR A 99 13.04 30.69 -25.74
C THR A 99 12.59 32.15 -25.69
N PRO A 100 13.50 33.14 -25.73
CA PRO A 100 13.16 34.57 -25.59
C PRO A 100 12.06 35.05 -26.54
N LYS A 101 12.11 34.62 -27.81
CA LYS A 101 11.08 34.91 -28.81
C LYS A 101 9.69 34.45 -28.36
N TYR A 102 9.57 33.21 -27.90
CA TYR A 102 8.29 32.64 -27.49
C TYR A 102 7.78 33.25 -26.18
N LYS A 103 8.66 33.69 -25.28
CA LYS A 103 8.26 34.44 -24.07
C LYS A 103 7.52 35.72 -24.44
N GLU A 104 8.08 36.53 -25.33
CA GLU A 104 7.45 37.80 -25.74
C GLU A 104 6.17 37.55 -26.55
N LEU A 105 6.17 36.57 -27.47
CA LEU A 105 4.98 36.24 -28.26
C LEU A 105 3.81 35.74 -27.40
N VAL A 106 4.09 34.89 -26.41
CA VAL A 106 3.07 34.38 -25.49
C VAL A 106 2.61 35.49 -24.54
N PHE A 107 3.52 36.37 -24.09
CA PHE A 107 3.15 37.53 -23.29
C PHE A 107 2.17 38.44 -24.05
N ASP A 108 2.50 38.82 -25.28
CA ASP A 108 1.63 39.64 -26.13
C ASP A 108 0.29 38.94 -26.43
N TYR A 109 0.31 37.63 -26.65
CA TYR A 109 -0.89 36.84 -26.90
C TYR A 109 -1.82 36.84 -25.69
N LEU A 110 -1.31 36.50 -24.49
CA LEU A 110 -2.10 36.52 -23.26
C LEU A 110 -2.57 37.93 -22.90
N LYS A 111 -1.74 38.95 -23.11
CA LYS A 111 -2.12 40.36 -22.85
C LYS A 111 -3.20 40.88 -23.80
N SER A 112 -3.42 40.21 -24.93
CA SER A 112 -4.45 40.61 -25.90
C SER A 112 -5.89 40.29 -25.46
N PHE A 113 -6.06 39.43 -24.45
CA PHE A 113 -7.37 39.10 -23.90
C PHE A 113 -7.93 40.27 -23.09
N VAL A 114 -9.03 40.85 -23.60
CA VAL A 114 -9.75 41.96 -22.94
C VAL A 114 -10.50 41.45 -21.70
N ASN A 115 -11.15 40.29 -21.82
CA ASN A 115 -11.83 39.64 -20.71
C ASN A 115 -10.82 38.87 -19.86
N LYS A 116 -10.72 39.20 -18.57
CA LYS A 116 -9.75 38.58 -17.66
C LYS A 116 -10.08 37.14 -17.31
N LYS A 117 -11.36 36.77 -17.28
CA LYS A 117 -11.76 35.36 -17.14
C LYS A 117 -11.32 34.53 -18.34
N GLU A 118 -11.45 35.05 -19.56
CA GLU A 118 -10.96 34.37 -20.76
C GLU A 118 -9.43 34.21 -20.73
N LEU A 119 -8.70 35.22 -20.26
CA LEU A 119 -7.25 35.13 -20.05
C LEU A 119 -6.92 34.00 -19.06
N VAL A 120 -7.58 33.97 -17.90
CA VAL A 120 -7.35 32.94 -16.88
C VAL A 120 -7.65 31.55 -17.44
N LEU A 121 -8.82 31.35 -18.03
CA LEU A 121 -9.21 30.08 -18.66
C LEU A 121 -8.21 29.67 -19.75
N LYS A 122 -7.69 30.62 -20.54
CA LYS A 122 -6.66 30.31 -21.54
C LYS A 122 -5.34 29.84 -20.92
N THR A 123 -4.94 30.38 -19.76
CA THR A 123 -3.76 29.88 -19.05
C THR A 123 -3.97 28.47 -18.48
N MET A 124 -5.20 28.14 -18.07
CA MET A 124 -5.59 26.81 -17.59
C MET A 124 -5.62 25.79 -18.74
N GLU A 125 -6.18 26.20 -19.88
CA GLU A 125 -6.29 25.42 -21.13
C GLU A 125 -4.94 25.00 -21.72
N GLY A 126 -3.88 25.76 -21.45
CA GLY A 126 -2.60 25.62 -22.16
C GLY A 126 -2.60 26.36 -23.50
N ILE A 127 -1.43 26.40 -24.15
CA ILE A 127 -1.20 27.20 -25.36
C ILE A 127 -0.51 26.32 -26.39
N LYS A 128 -1.14 26.13 -27.56
CA LYS A 128 -0.55 25.41 -28.70
C LYS A 128 0.31 26.36 -29.54
N ILE A 129 1.33 25.82 -30.19
CA ILE A 129 2.18 26.60 -31.11
C ILE A 129 1.37 27.28 -32.22
N GLU A 130 0.34 26.60 -32.75
CA GLU A 130 -0.49 27.11 -33.84
C GLU A 130 -1.30 28.37 -33.49
N GLU A 131 -1.61 28.58 -32.22
CA GLU A 131 -2.40 29.73 -31.73
C GLU A 131 -1.60 31.04 -31.81
N ILE A 132 -0.27 30.94 -31.86
CA ILE A 132 0.60 32.08 -32.12
C ILE A 132 0.66 32.33 -33.63
N PRO A 133 0.30 33.53 -34.14
CA PRO A 133 0.22 33.78 -35.58
C PRO A 133 1.50 33.45 -36.33
N ARG A 134 1.39 32.63 -37.38
CA ARG A 134 2.53 32.16 -38.20
C ARG A 134 3.40 33.31 -38.75
N LYS A 135 2.79 34.43 -39.15
CA LYS A 135 3.52 35.63 -39.59
C LYS A 135 4.45 36.22 -38.52
N LYS A 136 4.08 36.12 -37.23
CA LYS A 136 4.92 36.53 -36.10
C LYS A 136 5.99 35.48 -35.78
N ARG A 137 5.72 34.19 -36.04
CA ARG A 137 6.68 33.08 -35.90
C ARG A 137 7.72 33.02 -37.03
N GLU A 138 7.42 33.49 -38.24
CA GLU A 138 8.36 33.44 -39.38
C GLU A 138 9.38 34.60 -39.41
N VAL A 139 9.22 35.61 -38.57
CA VAL A 139 10.23 36.65 -38.33
C VAL A 139 11.27 36.07 -37.36
N GLU A 140 12.53 36.00 -37.79
CA GLU A 140 13.68 35.46 -37.04
C GLU A 140 13.50 33.99 -36.58
N LYS A 141 13.85 33.03 -37.44
CA LYS A 141 13.74 31.59 -37.13
C LYS A 141 14.72 31.16 -36.02
N SER A 142 14.19 30.50 -34.99
CA SER A 142 14.92 29.80 -33.93
C SER A 142 15.04 28.30 -34.23
N LEU A 143 15.90 27.57 -33.53
CA LEU A 143 16.02 26.11 -33.69
C LEU A 143 14.70 25.39 -33.36
N VAL A 144 13.97 25.88 -32.35
CA VAL A 144 12.63 25.36 -31.99
C VAL A 144 11.69 25.42 -33.19
N ASP A 145 11.73 26.51 -33.96
CA ASP A 145 10.89 26.68 -35.16
C ASP A 145 11.20 25.70 -36.30
N LEU A 146 12.36 25.04 -36.27
CA LEU A 146 12.80 24.11 -37.32
C LEU A 146 12.61 22.63 -36.95
N VAL A 147 12.38 22.34 -35.67
CA VAL A 147 12.38 20.97 -35.12
C VAL A 147 11.01 20.59 -34.54
N SER A 148 10.26 21.55 -33.99
CA SER A 148 8.95 21.29 -33.37
C SER A 148 7.84 21.09 -34.40
N ASP A 149 6.93 20.15 -34.10
CA ASP A 149 5.67 19.97 -34.83
C ASP A 149 4.70 21.12 -34.53
N GLU A 150 3.85 21.53 -35.48
CA GLU A 150 2.85 22.58 -35.26
C GLU A 150 1.80 22.20 -34.20
N SER A 151 1.67 20.91 -33.90
CA SER A 151 0.79 20.34 -32.87
C SER A 151 1.36 20.33 -31.44
N GLU A 152 2.62 20.76 -31.23
CA GLU A 152 3.22 20.83 -29.89
C GLU A 152 2.63 21.99 -29.04
N PHE A 153 2.59 21.77 -27.72
CA PHE A 153 2.20 22.79 -26.75
C PHE A 153 3.41 23.68 -26.39
N LEU A 154 3.22 25.00 -26.38
CA LEU A 154 4.12 25.95 -25.74
C LEU A 154 3.94 25.93 -24.21
N ALA A 155 2.70 25.75 -23.76
CA ALA A 155 2.36 25.56 -22.36
C ALA A 155 1.35 24.42 -22.27
N ASP A 156 1.67 23.37 -21.52
CA ASP A 156 0.75 22.24 -21.33
C ASP A 156 -0.53 22.66 -20.58
N PRO A 157 -1.67 22.00 -20.85
CA PRO A 157 -2.91 22.16 -20.07
C PRO A 157 -2.72 21.74 -18.61
N MET A 158 -3.60 22.24 -17.72
CA MET A 158 -3.67 21.84 -16.30
C MET A 158 -5.01 21.13 -16.01
N PRO A 159 -5.20 19.89 -16.49
CA PRO A 159 -6.49 19.21 -16.46
C PRO A 159 -6.99 18.84 -15.05
N ASN A 160 -6.10 18.82 -14.05
CA ASN A 160 -6.45 18.49 -12.67
C ASN A 160 -7.00 19.68 -11.88
N LEU A 161 -7.15 20.87 -12.48
CA LEU A 161 -7.60 22.08 -11.78
C LEU A 161 -8.97 21.95 -11.14
N TYR A 162 -9.84 21.06 -11.64
CA TYR A 162 -11.15 20.84 -11.04
C TYR A 162 -11.06 20.08 -9.71
N PHE A 163 -9.92 19.44 -9.43
CA PHE A 163 -9.55 18.96 -8.11
C PHE A 163 -8.93 20.09 -7.26
N THR A 164 -9.80 21.03 -6.88
CA THR A 164 -9.41 22.22 -6.09
C THR A 164 -8.90 21.89 -4.69
N ARG A 165 -9.03 20.64 -4.23
CA ARG A 165 -8.53 20.15 -2.95
C ARG A 165 -7.02 20.29 -2.80
N ASP A 166 -6.26 20.03 -3.85
CA ASP A 166 -4.82 19.78 -3.71
C ASP A 166 -3.93 21.02 -3.79
N PRO A 167 -4.19 22.04 -4.62
CA PRO A 167 -3.28 23.18 -4.76
C PRO A 167 -3.11 24.05 -3.50
N PHE A 168 -4.08 24.04 -2.59
CA PHE A 168 -3.97 24.61 -1.25
C PHE A 168 -5.01 23.94 -0.35
N ALA A 169 -4.81 23.95 0.97
CA ALA A 169 -5.81 23.50 1.93
C ALA A 169 -6.14 24.59 2.96
N SER A 170 -7.43 24.81 3.23
CA SER A 170 -7.88 25.59 4.38
C SER A 170 -7.70 24.78 5.66
N ALA A 171 -7.05 25.36 6.67
CA ALA A 171 -6.85 24.72 7.97
C ALA A 171 -7.04 25.73 9.10
N GLY A 172 -7.94 25.44 10.04
CA GLY A 172 -8.32 26.39 11.10
C GLY A 172 -8.83 27.71 10.51
N ASN A 173 -8.13 28.82 10.78
CA ASN A 173 -8.41 30.15 10.24
C ASN A 173 -7.41 30.61 9.14
N GLY A 174 -6.60 29.68 8.62
CA GLY A 174 -5.55 29.97 7.65
C GLY A 174 -5.53 29.00 6.49
N VAL A 175 -4.46 29.07 5.71
CA VAL A 175 -4.24 28.23 4.52
C VAL A 175 -2.85 27.63 4.51
N ILE A 176 -2.77 26.43 3.95
CA ILE A 176 -1.56 25.71 3.58
C ILE A 176 -1.45 25.87 2.06
N LEU A 177 -0.63 26.82 1.58
CA LEU A 177 -0.39 26.95 0.14
C LEU A 177 0.64 25.91 -0.26
N ASN A 178 0.17 24.90 -0.97
CA ASN A 178 0.88 23.65 -1.14
C ASN A 178 2.04 23.77 -2.15
N LYS A 179 3.04 22.91 -1.97
CA LYS A 179 4.03 22.59 -2.98
C LYS A 179 3.72 21.19 -3.48
N MET A 180 3.29 21.09 -4.74
CA MET A 180 2.86 19.82 -5.30
C MET A 180 4.07 18.92 -5.59
N TYR A 181 3.89 17.61 -5.50
CA TYR A 181 4.91 16.62 -5.84
C TYR A 181 5.27 16.68 -7.34
N SER A 182 4.25 16.75 -8.19
CA SER A 182 4.41 16.82 -9.64
C SER A 182 4.72 18.25 -10.10
N VAL A 183 5.75 18.41 -10.91
CA VAL A 183 6.09 19.69 -11.56
C VAL A 183 4.91 20.21 -12.39
N THR A 184 4.16 19.31 -13.05
CA THR A 184 2.98 19.67 -13.86
C THR A 184 1.91 20.30 -12.99
N ARG A 185 1.55 19.67 -11.86
CA ARG A 185 0.51 20.17 -10.95
C ARG A 185 0.97 21.35 -10.11
N ASN A 186 2.27 21.48 -9.84
CA ASN A 186 2.79 22.61 -9.09
C ASN A 186 2.56 23.96 -9.79
N ARG A 187 2.25 23.96 -11.09
CA ARG A 187 1.80 25.15 -11.84
C ARG A 187 0.42 25.64 -11.41
N GLU A 188 -0.44 24.78 -10.87
CA GLU A 188 -1.80 25.11 -10.45
C GLU A 188 -1.80 26.03 -9.21
N THR A 189 -0.78 25.94 -8.36
CA THR A 189 -0.71 26.66 -7.08
C THR A 189 -0.52 28.18 -7.26
N ILE A 190 -0.17 28.65 -8.47
CA ILE A 190 -0.07 30.08 -8.81
C ILE A 190 -1.42 30.81 -8.68
N TYR A 191 -2.53 30.14 -8.96
CA TYR A 191 -3.85 30.78 -8.92
C TYR A 191 -4.22 31.15 -7.48
N ALA A 192 -4.09 30.19 -6.56
CA ALA A 192 -4.30 30.42 -5.13
C ALA A 192 -3.30 31.43 -4.56
N GLU A 193 -2.04 31.40 -4.99
CA GLU A 193 -1.02 32.39 -4.60
C GLU A 193 -1.48 33.82 -4.90
N TYR A 194 -1.98 34.08 -6.10
CA TYR A 194 -2.43 35.41 -6.50
C TYR A 194 -3.72 35.81 -5.79
N ILE A 195 -4.67 34.89 -5.62
CA ILE A 195 -5.90 35.14 -4.87
C ILE A 195 -5.56 35.58 -3.44
N PHE A 196 -4.73 34.84 -2.71
CA PHE A 196 -4.41 35.18 -1.31
C PHE A 196 -3.54 36.43 -1.17
N ASN A 197 -2.69 36.74 -2.15
CA ASN A 197 -1.81 37.90 -2.09
C ASN A 197 -2.45 39.21 -2.56
N TYR A 198 -3.48 39.15 -3.41
CA TYR A 198 -4.02 40.35 -4.07
C TYR A 198 -5.53 40.53 -3.96
N HIS A 199 -6.32 39.46 -3.88
CA HIS A 199 -7.78 39.56 -3.92
C HIS A 199 -8.32 40.38 -2.72
N PRO A 200 -9.23 41.35 -2.92
CA PRO A 200 -9.68 42.25 -1.84
C PRO A 200 -10.33 41.54 -0.65
N GLU A 201 -10.97 40.40 -0.90
CA GLU A 201 -11.57 39.61 0.17
C GLU A 201 -10.49 39.01 1.09
N TYR A 202 -9.42 38.47 0.51
CA TYR A 202 -8.46 37.58 1.20
C TYR A 202 -7.16 38.26 1.63
N LYS A 203 -6.68 39.25 0.85
CA LYS A 203 -5.40 39.91 1.06
C LYS A 203 -5.27 40.50 2.47
N GLY A 204 -4.24 40.07 3.18
CA GLY A 204 -3.90 40.56 4.52
C GLY A 204 -4.87 40.13 5.62
N LYS A 205 -5.73 39.13 5.35
CA LYS A 205 -6.69 38.59 6.33
C LYS A 205 -6.55 37.07 6.56
N ILE A 206 -5.52 36.45 5.98
CA ILE A 206 -5.31 35.00 6.03
C ILE A 206 -3.94 34.72 6.67
N ASN A 207 -3.94 33.79 7.62
CA ASN A 207 -2.71 33.17 8.11
C ASN A 207 -2.22 32.13 7.11
N LYS A 208 -0.94 32.19 6.75
CA LYS A 208 -0.32 31.26 5.81
C LYS A 208 0.60 30.32 6.58
N TYR A 209 0.20 29.07 6.74
CA TYR A 209 0.94 28.05 7.51
C TYR A 209 1.97 27.30 6.67
N TYR A 210 1.86 27.38 5.34
CA TYR A 210 2.82 26.80 4.40
C TYR A 210 2.84 27.60 3.10
N ASP A 211 3.94 27.54 2.36
CA ASP A 211 4.13 28.27 1.11
C ASP A 211 4.71 27.36 0.01
N ARG A 212 4.24 27.55 -1.23
CA ARG A 212 4.69 26.81 -2.43
C ARG A 212 6.19 26.92 -2.71
N TYR A 213 6.87 27.88 -2.09
CA TYR A 213 8.32 28.07 -2.19
C TYR A 213 9.17 27.31 -1.15
N LEU A 214 8.53 26.64 -0.19
CA LEU A 214 9.22 25.79 0.80
C LEU A 214 9.84 24.54 0.14
N PRO A 215 10.81 23.87 0.79
CA PRO A 215 11.58 22.80 0.16
C PRO A 215 10.78 21.51 -0.06
N TYR A 216 9.88 21.15 0.86
CA TYR A 216 9.20 19.85 0.87
C TYR A 216 7.80 19.93 0.25
N HIS A 217 7.37 18.86 -0.41
CA HIS A 217 6.03 18.77 -0.99
C HIS A 217 4.97 18.35 0.03
N ILE A 218 3.78 18.94 -0.09
CA ILE A 218 2.55 18.66 0.67
C ILE A 218 1.37 18.93 -0.24
N GLU A 219 0.36 18.06 -0.24
CA GLU A 219 -0.86 18.22 -1.07
C GLU A 219 -2.12 18.18 -0.19
N GLY A 220 -3.16 18.90 -0.60
CA GLY A 220 -4.34 19.12 0.24
C GLY A 220 -5.23 17.90 0.47
N GLY A 221 -5.13 16.86 -0.38
CA GLY A 221 -5.76 15.57 -0.13
C GLY A 221 -5.28 14.90 1.16
N ASP A 222 -4.05 15.19 1.59
CA ASP A 222 -3.52 14.65 2.85
C ASP A 222 -3.97 15.43 4.09
N VAL A 223 -4.57 16.62 3.94
CA VAL A 223 -4.92 17.50 5.06
C VAL A 223 -6.40 17.37 5.43
N LEU A 224 -6.66 17.00 6.69
CA LEU A 224 -8.00 16.83 7.26
C LEU A 224 -8.14 17.60 8.58
N ASN A 225 -9.11 18.49 8.68
CA ASN A 225 -9.42 19.23 9.91
C ASN A 225 -10.30 18.37 10.83
N LEU A 226 -9.74 17.65 11.79
CA LEU A 226 -10.54 16.78 12.67
C LEU A 226 -11.28 17.57 13.76
N SER A 227 -10.65 18.63 14.28
CA SER A 227 -11.25 19.58 15.21
C SER A 227 -10.53 20.93 15.17
N ASN A 228 -10.92 21.88 16.01
CA ASN A 228 -10.23 23.15 16.15
C ASN A 228 -8.82 23.01 16.76
N HIS A 229 -8.52 21.87 17.42
CA HIS A 229 -7.23 21.58 18.06
C HIS A 229 -6.40 20.52 17.31
N VAL A 230 -7.05 19.66 16.52
CA VAL A 230 -6.42 18.48 15.94
C VAL A 230 -6.51 18.50 14.42
N LEU A 231 -5.35 18.47 13.75
CA LEU A 231 -5.22 18.29 12.32
C LEU A 231 -4.71 16.87 12.02
N ALA A 232 -5.30 16.19 11.05
CA ALA A 232 -4.76 14.96 10.50
C ALA A 232 -4.03 15.26 9.19
N VAL A 233 -2.81 14.75 9.03
CA VAL A 233 -2.00 14.94 7.82
C VAL A 233 -1.43 13.61 7.35
N GLY A 234 -1.67 13.20 6.11
CA GLY A 234 -1.06 12.02 5.51
C GLY A 234 0.43 12.21 5.21
N ILE A 235 1.27 11.25 5.60
CA ILE A 235 2.60 11.04 5.02
C ILE A 235 2.39 10.05 3.87
N SER A 236 2.57 10.51 2.64
CA SER A 236 2.16 9.80 1.43
C SER A 236 3.22 9.98 0.34
N GLN A 237 2.99 9.39 -0.84
CA GLN A 237 3.78 9.70 -2.03
C GLN A 237 3.78 11.20 -2.39
N ARG A 238 2.77 11.95 -1.93
CA ARG A 238 2.51 13.35 -2.29
C ARG A 238 2.81 14.34 -1.17
N THR A 239 2.98 13.87 0.07
CA THR A 239 3.29 14.71 1.22
C THR A 239 4.47 14.13 2.01
N GLU A 240 5.58 14.87 2.05
CA GLU A 240 6.78 14.50 2.81
C GLU A 240 6.61 14.82 4.29
N SER A 241 7.18 13.99 5.17
CA SER A 241 7.21 14.24 6.61
C SER A 241 7.87 15.59 6.96
N GLY A 242 8.90 16.00 6.22
CA GLY A 242 9.55 17.31 6.41
C GLY A 242 8.63 18.50 6.14
N ALA A 243 7.62 18.35 5.28
CA ALA A 243 6.60 19.37 5.08
C ALA A 243 5.66 19.48 6.29
N ILE A 244 5.35 18.35 6.94
CA ILE A 244 4.51 18.30 8.14
C ILE A 244 5.22 18.95 9.33
N ASP A 245 6.52 18.71 9.50
CA ASP A 245 7.31 19.38 10.55
C ASP A 245 7.29 20.90 10.40
N GLU A 246 7.53 21.39 9.18
CA GLU A 246 7.53 22.83 8.89
C GLU A 246 6.12 23.44 9.06
N LEU A 247 5.08 22.71 8.64
CA LEU A 247 3.68 23.07 8.88
C LEU A 247 3.37 23.18 10.37
N ALA A 248 3.77 22.18 11.17
CA ALA A 248 3.53 22.12 12.61
C ALA A 248 4.16 23.34 13.31
N LYS A 249 5.43 23.65 12.99
CA LYS A 249 6.13 24.82 13.52
C LYS A 249 5.38 26.12 13.21
N ASN A 250 4.95 26.29 11.96
CA ASN A 250 4.26 27.50 11.53
C ASN A 250 2.87 27.64 12.17
N MET A 251 2.17 26.53 12.42
CA MET A 251 0.89 26.53 13.11
C MET A 251 1.04 26.84 14.59
N PHE A 252 1.89 26.11 15.32
CA PHE A 252 2.02 26.24 16.78
C PHE A 252 2.58 27.60 17.21
N ARG A 253 3.46 28.22 16.40
CA ARG A 253 3.99 29.56 16.66
C ARG A 253 2.99 30.68 16.40
N ASN A 254 1.90 30.40 15.68
CA ASN A 254 0.93 31.43 15.33
C ASN A 254 -0.10 31.56 16.46
N PRO A 255 -0.15 32.69 17.18
CA PRO A 255 -1.06 32.86 18.32
C PRO A 255 -2.55 32.87 17.94
N ASP A 256 -2.86 33.06 16.65
CA ASP A 256 -4.23 33.01 16.14
C ASP A 256 -4.63 31.59 15.69
N CYS A 257 -3.71 30.61 15.71
CA CYS A 257 -4.01 29.22 15.38
C CYS A 257 -4.40 28.46 16.64
N GLU A 258 -5.56 27.80 16.63
CA GLU A 258 -6.03 26.96 17.75
C GLU A 258 -5.49 25.51 17.67
N ILE A 259 -4.91 25.12 16.53
CA ILE A 259 -4.39 23.76 16.33
C ILE A 259 -3.11 23.61 17.15
N ASP A 260 -3.12 22.66 18.08
CA ASP A 260 -2.01 22.36 18.99
C ASP A 260 -1.48 20.92 18.82
N THR A 261 -2.17 20.11 18.01
CA THR A 261 -1.85 18.72 17.76
C THR A 261 -1.99 18.39 16.28
N ILE A 262 -0.95 17.79 15.68
CA ILE A 262 -1.02 17.17 14.35
C ILE A 262 -0.86 15.66 14.49
N LEU A 263 -1.82 14.91 13.95
CA LEU A 263 -1.73 13.46 13.77
C LEU A 263 -1.23 13.18 12.36
N ALA A 264 0.02 12.77 12.24
CA ALA A 264 0.62 12.38 10.96
C ALA A 264 0.35 10.89 10.68
N PHE A 265 -0.38 10.59 9.61
CA PHE A 265 -0.77 9.24 9.20
C PHE A 265 0.16 8.73 8.10
N ASN A 266 1.03 7.78 8.43
CA ASN A 266 1.89 7.11 7.45
C ASN A 266 1.06 6.12 6.64
N ILE A 267 0.79 6.46 5.38
CA ILE A 267 0.01 5.63 4.47
C ILE A 267 0.92 4.97 3.42
N PRO A 268 0.63 3.73 3.00
CA PRO A 268 1.47 3.01 2.05
C PRO A 268 1.53 3.71 0.68
N GLU A 269 2.72 3.78 0.10
CA GLU A 269 2.93 4.34 -1.24
C GLU A 269 2.32 3.43 -2.31
N SER A 270 1.11 3.76 -2.76
CA SER A 270 0.46 3.07 -3.87
C SER A 270 -0.36 4.02 -4.74
N ARG A 271 -0.54 3.67 -6.01
CA ARG A 271 -1.38 4.45 -6.93
C ARG A 271 -2.86 4.46 -6.53
N ALA A 272 -3.31 3.52 -5.68
CA ALA A 272 -4.66 3.51 -5.12
C ALA A 272 -4.80 4.39 -3.87
N PHE A 273 -3.69 4.83 -3.28
CA PHE A 273 -3.59 5.56 -2.00
C PHE A 273 -2.76 6.84 -2.19
N MET A 274 -3.19 7.71 -3.12
CA MET A 274 -2.42 8.93 -3.44
C MET A 274 -2.40 9.93 -2.28
N HIS A 275 -3.47 9.97 -1.50
CA HIS A 275 -3.65 10.87 -0.37
C HIS A 275 -4.46 10.19 0.75
N LEU A 276 -4.39 10.72 1.97
CA LEU A 276 -5.16 10.22 3.12
C LEU A 276 -6.68 10.26 2.87
N ASP A 277 -7.19 11.30 2.22
CA ASP A 277 -8.62 11.46 1.97
C ASP A 277 -9.22 10.50 0.94
N THR A 278 -8.39 9.81 0.16
CA THR A 278 -8.86 8.74 -0.71
C THR A 278 -9.13 7.47 0.08
N VAL A 279 -8.71 7.37 1.35
CA VAL A 279 -8.82 6.13 2.13
C VAL A 279 -9.41 6.35 3.51
N PHE A 280 -9.61 7.60 3.93
CA PHE A 280 -10.10 7.95 5.24
C PHE A 280 -10.75 9.34 5.22
N THR A 281 -12.04 9.46 5.52
CA THR A 281 -12.71 10.78 5.67
C THR A 281 -13.70 10.80 6.82
N GLN A 282 -13.80 11.94 7.50
CA GLN A 282 -14.80 12.18 8.55
C GLN A 282 -16.13 12.62 7.93
N ILE A 283 -17.22 11.98 8.33
CA ILE A 283 -18.55 12.20 7.72
C ILE A 283 -19.64 12.57 8.74
N ASP A 284 -19.38 12.38 10.02
CA ASP A 284 -20.23 12.80 11.14
C ASP A 284 -19.35 13.03 12.38
N TYR A 285 -19.95 13.44 13.50
CA TYR A 285 -19.25 13.66 14.76
C TYR A 285 -18.39 12.48 15.19
N ASP A 286 -18.94 11.27 15.07
CA ASP A 286 -18.36 10.00 15.51
C ASP A 286 -18.15 9.00 14.36
N LYS A 287 -18.36 9.39 13.10
CA LYS A 287 -18.32 8.45 11.97
C LYS A 287 -17.30 8.85 10.92
N PHE A 288 -16.57 7.87 10.45
CA PHE A 288 -15.58 7.99 9.38
C PHE A 288 -15.85 6.93 8.32
N THR A 289 -15.63 7.26 7.06
CA THR A 289 -15.47 6.25 6.03
C THR A 289 -14.00 5.90 5.90
N PHE A 290 -13.71 4.63 5.65
CA PHE A 290 -12.34 4.20 5.41
C PHE A 290 -12.27 3.06 4.40
N HIS A 291 -11.11 2.92 3.77
CA HIS A 291 -10.79 1.77 2.94
C HIS A 291 -10.10 0.69 3.79
N PRO A 292 -10.59 -0.56 3.82
CA PRO A 292 -10.01 -1.63 4.65
C PRO A 292 -8.50 -1.81 4.48
N GLY A 293 -7.98 -1.61 3.26
CA GLY A 293 -6.56 -1.76 2.95
C GLY A 293 -5.61 -0.75 3.64
N ILE A 294 -6.12 0.30 4.29
CA ILE A 294 -5.27 1.20 5.09
C ILE A 294 -4.99 0.65 6.50
N MET A 295 -5.86 -0.17 7.07
CA MET A 295 -5.83 -0.52 8.50
C MET A 295 -4.58 -1.31 8.91
N ASP A 296 -4.06 -2.17 8.03
CA ASP A 296 -2.96 -3.08 8.37
C ASP A 296 -1.57 -2.41 8.30
N THR A 297 -1.48 -1.21 7.73
CA THR A 297 -0.22 -0.50 7.45
C THR A 297 -0.15 0.91 8.03
N LEU A 298 -1.25 1.39 8.64
CA LEU A 298 -1.36 2.76 9.14
C LEU A 298 -0.55 2.94 10.42
N GLU A 299 0.52 3.74 10.34
CA GLU A 299 1.18 4.27 11.53
C GLU A 299 0.72 5.70 11.79
N VAL A 300 0.43 6.05 13.04
CA VAL A 300 0.05 7.42 13.41
C VAL A 300 1.11 8.00 14.34
N PHE A 301 1.57 9.21 14.05
CA PHE A 301 2.49 9.97 14.87
C PHE A 301 1.77 11.22 15.39
N GLU A 302 1.89 11.50 16.68
CA GLU A 302 1.45 12.75 17.28
C GLU A 302 2.62 13.73 17.24
N ILE A 303 2.34 14.94 16.75
CA ILE A 303 3.25 16.08 16.74
C ILE A 303 2.59 17.19 17.57
N THR A 304 3.30 17.67 18.57
CA THR A 304 2.91 18.77 19.47
C THR A 304 4.03 19.79 19.58
N GLU A 305 3.74 20.97 20.13
CA GLU A 305 4.74 22.00 20.40
C GLU A 305 5.86 21.47 21.31
N GLY A 306 7.11 21.84 21.02
CA GLY A 306 8.29 21.46 21.81
C GLY A 306 8.35 22.10 23.20
N ASP A 307 9.23 21.56 24.05
CA ASP A 307 9.40 21.97 25.45
C ASP A 307 10.32 23.19 25.65
N ILE A 308 11.03 23.61 24.60
CA ILE A 308 12.04 24.67 24.58
C ILE A 308 11.45 25.90 23.90
N PRO A 309 11.10 26.94 24.66
CA PRO A 309 10.69 28.22 24.10
C PRO A 309 11.80 28.78 23.18
N ASP A 310 11.39 29.29 22.01
CA ASP A 310 12.27 29.95 21.02
C ASP A 310 13.27 29.06 20.25
N SER A 311 13.10 27.73 20.24
CA SER A 311 13.89 26.82 19.38
C SER A 311 13.29 26.65 17.97
N ASP A 312 14.12 26.70 16.93
CA ASP A 312 13.74 26.50 15.51
C ASP A 312 13.52 25.03 15.10
N GLU A 313 13.89 24.09 15.98
CA GLU A 313 13.80 22.66 15.71
C GLU A 313 12.98 21.87 16.74
N ASP A 314 12.34 22.54 17.70
CA ASP A 314 11.73 21.84 18.82
C ASP A 314 10.26 21.50 18.56
N LEU A 315 10.05 20.27 18.09
CA LEU A 315 8.74 19.61 18.01
C LEU A 315 8.79 18.34 18.86
N ASN A 316 7.73 18.08 19.60
CA ASN A 316 7.53 16.83 20.31
C ASN A 316 6.83 15.84 19.38
N VAL A 317 7.59 14.87 18.84
CA VAL A 317 7.07 13.82 17.94
C VAL A 317 7.09 12.47 18.66
N LYS A 318 5.93 11.81 18.72
CA LYS A 318 5.83 10.44 19.27
C LYS A 318 4.92 9.57 18.42
N LYS A 319 5.27 8.31 18.26
CA LYS A 319 4.36 7.31 17.68
C LYS A 319 3.19 7.08 18.64
N VAL A 320 1.97 7.06 18.11
CA VAL A 320 0.75 6.77 18.87
C VAL A 320 0.40 5.31 18.68
N GLU A 321 0.37 4.57 19.79
CA GLU A 321 -0.04 3.17 19.80
C GLU A 321 -1.56 3.04 20.06
N GLY A 322 -2.19 2.08 19.39
CA GLY A 322 -3.62 1.75 19.47
C GLY A 322 -4.21 1.46 18.09
N SER A 323 -5.44 0.96 18.05
CA SER A 323 -6.20 0.88 16.79
C SER A 323 -6.54 2.28 16.28
N LEU A 324 -6.84 2.43 14.98
CA LEU A 324 -7.29 3.71 14.41
C LEU A 324 -8.51 4.27 15.17
N GLU A 325 -9.44 3.39 15.54
CA GLU A 325 -10.59 3.74 16.39
C GLU A 325 -10.13 4.33 17.72
N GLU A 326 -9.31 3.60 18.49
CA GLU A 326 -8.82 4.04 19.81
C GLU A 326 -8.04 5.36 19.74
N ILE A 327 -7.27 5.57 18.68
CA ILE A 327 -6.53 6.80 18.44
C ILE A 327 -7.52 7.94 18.21
N LEU A 328 -8.45 7.80 17.26
CA LEU A 328 -9.43 8.85 16.99
C LEU A 328 -10.31 9.13 18.21
N GLU A 329 -10.72 8.10 18.96
CA GLU A 329 -11.51 8.26 20.18
C GLU A 329 -10.76 9.09 21.24
N ARG A 330 -9.45 8.86 21.38
CA ARG A 330 -8.58 9.59 22.30
C ARG A 330 -8.51 11.08 21.95
N TYR A 331 -8.27 11.41 20.68
CA TYR A 331 -8.06 12.81 20.26
C TYR A 331 -9.38 13.57 20.02
N LEU A 332 -10.47 12.89 19.71
CA LEU A 332 -11.80 13.50 19.53
C LEU A 332 -12.65 13.52 20.80
N GLY A 333 -12.22 12.80 21.84
CA GLY A 333 -12.87 12.73 23.15
C GLY A 333 -14.26 12.10 23.12
N ARG A 334 -14.51 11.18 22.19
CA ARG A 334 -15.80 10.52 21.97
C ARG A 334 -15.60 9.17 21.28
N LYS A 335 -16.58 8.27 21.40
CA LYS A 335 -16.53 7.01 20.65
C LYS A 335 -16.56 7.24 19.15
N VAL A 336 -15.92 6.37 18.39
CA VAL A 336 -15.81 6.46 16.92
C VAL A 336 -16.32 5.17 16.28
N THR A 337 -16.98 5.31 15.13
CA THR A 337 -17.44 4.22 14.27
C THR A 337 -16.74 4.36 12.92
N LEU A 338 -15.96 3.36 12.53
CA LEU A 338 -15.39 3.28 11.20
C LEU A 338 -16.33 2.51 10.26
N ILE A 339 -16.72 3.13 9.15
CA ILE A 339 -17.60 2.56 8.14
C ILE A 339 -16.74 2.15 6.94
N PRO A 340 -16.57 0.85 6.66
CA PRO A 340 -15.73 0.40 5.56
C PRO A 340 -16.40 0.66 4.21
N CYS A 341 -15.61 1.10 3.24
CA CYS A 341 -15.99 1.18 1.82
C CYS A 341 -16.62 -0.15 1.40
N ALA A 342 -17.76 -0.10 0.72
CA ALA A 342 -18.55 -1.25 0.26
C ALA A 342 -18.74 -2.39 1.29
N GLY A 343 -18.72 -2.08 2.60
CA GLY A 343 -18.96 -3.06 3.66
C GLY A 343 -17.77 -3.93 4.00
N GLY A 344 -16.59 -3.63 3.47
CA GLY A 344 -15.35 -4.35 3.76
C GLY A 344 -15.14 -5.63 2.95
N GLU A 345 -16.09 -5.99 2.07
CA GLU A 345 -15.91 -7.10 1.13
C GLU A 345 -14.88 -6.71 0.06
N ARG A 346 -13.84 -7.51 -0.11
CA ARG A 346 -12.62 -7.13 -0.86
C ARG A 346 -12.92 -6.66 -2.29
N ILE A 347 -13.69 -7.40 -3.07
CA ILE A 347 -13.91 -7.07 -4.49
C ILE A 347 -14.73 -5.79 -4.63
N SER A 348 -15.80 -5.67 -3.85
CA SER A 348 -16.66 -4.50 -3.86
C SER A 348 -15.94 -3.26 -3.34
N SER A 349 -15.14 -3.42 -2.29
CA SER A 349 -14.32 -2.35 -1.71
C SER A 349 -13.30 -1.85 -2.71
N GLU A 350 -12.54 -2.73 -3.37
CA GLU A 350 -11.56 -2.35 -4.40
C GLU A 350 -12.22 -1.61 -5.58
N ARG A 351 -13.42 -2.05 -6.01
CA ARG A 351 -14.15 -1.43 -7.12
C ARG A 351 -14.71 -0.05 -6.78
N GLU A 352 -15.34 0.11 -5.62
CA GLU A 352 -15.89 1.40 -5.21
C GLU A 352 -14.79 2.36 -4.73
N GLN A 353 -13.72 1.84 -4.15
CA GLN A 353 -12.50 2.60 -3.84
C GLN A 353 -11.85 3.19 -5.09
N TRP A 354 -11.78 2.41 -6.18
CA TRP A 354 -11.28 2.92 -7.47
C TRP A 354 -12.10 4.10 -8.01
N ASN A 355 -13.37 4.18 -7.63
CA ASN A 355 -14.28 5.27 -7.95
C ASN A 355 -14.45 6.25 -6.77
N ASP A 356 -13.46 6.33 -5.89
CA ASP A 356 -13.40 7.30 -4.79
C ASP A 356 -14.56 7.17 -3.78
N GLY A 357 -15.01 5.95 -3.47
CA GLY A 357 -16.14 5.66 -2.58
C GLY A 357 -15.98 6.16 -1.13
N THR A 358 -14.76 6.38 -0.68
CA THR A 358 -14.39 6.93 0.63
C THR A 358 -14.09 8.43 0.58
N ASN A 359 -13.90 9.02 -0.61
CA ASN A 359 -13.62 10.45 -0.80
C ASN A 359 -14.92 11.27 -0.79
N THR A 360 -15.69 11.11 0.27
CA THR A 360 -17.01 11.73 0.43
C THR A 360 -16.89 13.16 0.93
N LEU A 361 -17.69 14.09 0.38
CA LEU A 361 -17.72 15.47 0.88
C LEU A 361 -18.81 15.61 1.95
N CYS A 362 -18.42 15.80 3.21
CA CYS A 362 -19.35 16.14 4.28
C CYS A 362 -19.73 17.64 4.20
N ILE A 363 -21.02 17.95 4.01
CA ILE A 363 -21.51 19.34 3.92
C ILE A 363 -22.20 19.82 5.20
N ALA A 364 -22.60 18.89 6.07
CA ALA A 364 -23.05 19.11 7.44
C ALA A 364 -22.92 17.77 8.19
N PRO A 365 -22.88 17.73 9.53
CA PRO A 365 -22.71 16.47 10.26
C PRO A 365 -23.77 15.44 9.85
N GLY A 366 -23.32 14.30 9.33
CA GLY A 366 -24.19 13.23 8.82
C GLY A 366 -24.84 13.51 7.46
N VAL A 367 -24.41 14.52 6.71
CA VAL A 367 -24.88 14.84 5.35
C VAL A 367 -23.71 14.89 4.38
N VAL A 368 -23.67 13.94 3.44
CA VAL A 368 -22.55 13.77 2.51
C VAL A 368 -22.98 13.86 1.06
N VAL A 369 -22.11 14.38 0.21
CA VAL A 369 -22.20 14.30 -1.25
C VAL A 369 -21.27 13.20 -1.75
N VAL A 370 -21.80 12.31 -2.59
CA VAL A 370 -21.12 11.10 -3.09
C VAL A 370 -21.46 10.85 -4.56
N TYR A 371 -20.69 9.98 -5.21
CA TYR A 371 -21.03 9.48 -6.53
C TYR A 371 -22.13 8.41 -6.49
N ASP A 372 -23.03 8.46 -7.46
CA ASP A 372 -24.13 7.50 -7.65
C ASP A 372 -23.65 6.06 -7.89
N ARG A 373 -22.49 5.90 -8.53
CA ARG A 373 -21.92 4.59 -8.91
C ARG A 373 -21.42 3.75 -7.74
N ASN A 374 -21.23 4.33 -6.56
CA ASN A 374 -20.75 3.64 -5.35
C ASN A 374 -21.94 3.14 -4.52
N ASN A 375 -22.82 2.38 -5.17
CA ASN A 375 -24.15 2.07 -4.64
C ASN A 375 -24.12 1.23 -3.36
N ILE A 376 -23.10 0.39 -3.16
CA ILE A 376 -22.96 -0.43 -1.94
C ILE A 376 -22.56 0.47 -0.77
N THR A 377 -21.51 1.29 -0.93
CA THR A 377 -21.10 2.27 0.08
C THR A 377 -22.24 3.22 0.41
N ASN A 378 -22.94 3.76 -0.59
CA ASN A 378 -24.05 4.69 -0.38
C ASN A 378 -25.19 4.06 0.45
N ASN A 379 -25.49 2.79 0.24
CA ASN A 379 -26.52 2.09 1.02
C ASN A 379 -26.07 1.86 2.46
N ILE A 380 -24.81 1.46 2.67
CA ILE A 380 -24.25 1.28 4.02
C ILE A 380 -24.22 2.60 4.78
N LEU A 381 -23.86 3.71 4.13
CA LEU A 381 -23.94 5.05 4.71
C LEU A 381 -25.36 5.37 5.19
N ARG A 382 -26.37 5.10 4.37
CA ARG A 382 -27.79 5.28 4.76
C ARG A 382 -28.19 4.41 5.94
N GLU A 383 -27.73 3.16 5.98
CA GLU A 383 -27.98 2.24 7.11
C GLU A 383 -27.36 2.76 8.42
N HIS A 384 -26.25 3.51 8.33
CA HIS A 384 -25.61 4.18 9.47
C HIS A 384 -26.18 5.58 9.77
N GLY A 385 -27.35 5.91 9.18
CA GLY A 385 -28.06 7.16 9.44
C GLY A 385 -27.51 8.39 8.71
N ILE A 386 -26.60 8.20 7.76
CA ILE A 386 -26.04 9.28 6.96
C ILE A 386 -27.02 9.65 5.84
N LYS A 387 -27.30 10.95 5.70
CA LYS A 387 -28.03 11.50 4.55
C LYS A 387 -27.08 11.60 3.36
N VAL A 388 -27.34 10.77 2.36
CA VAL A 388 -26.53 10.68 1.14
C VAL A 388 -27.18 11.49 0.01
N LEU A 389 -26.44 12.46 -0.53
CA LEU A 389 -26.76 13.23 -1.73
C LEU A 389 -25.90 12.70 -2.89
N GLU A 390 -26.54 12.05 -3.86
CA GLU A 390 -25.84 11.44 -4.99
C GLU A 390 -25.74 12.41 -6.17
N MET A 391 -24.64 12.34 -6.91
CA MET A 391 -24.43 13.03 -8.19
C MET A 391 -23.92 12.05 -9.24
N SER A 392 -24.15 12.35 -10.52
CA SER A 392 -23.60 11.52 -11.59
C SER A 392 -22.09 11.70 -11.73
N SER A 393 -21.43 10.66 -12.24
CA SER A 393 -19.98 10.51 -12.11
C SER A 393 -19.33 9.78 -13.30
N ALA A 394 -20.02 9.67 -14.44
CA ALA A 394 -19.55 8.91 -15.59
C ALA A 394 -18.30 9.53 -16.25
N GLU A 395 -18.13 10.85 -16.15
CA GLU A 395 -17.01 11.58 -16.73
C GLU A 395 -16.04 12.09 -15.66
N LEU A 396 -16.53 12.70 -14.57
CA LEU A 396 -15.67 13.32 -13.55
C LEU A 396 -14.80 12.30 -12.80
N SER A 397 -15.30 11.08 -12.59
CA SER A 397 -14.53 10.00 -11.94
C SER A 397 -13.33 9.52 -12.77
N ARG A 398 -13.24 9.85 -14.06
CA ARG A 398 -12.09 9.49 -14.91
C ARG A 398 -10.79 10.19 -14.51
N GLY A 399 -10.88 11.28 -13.76
CA GLY A 399 -9.71 11.94 -13.16
C GLY A 399 -9.27 11.36 -11.81
N ARG A 400 -9.95 10.33 -11.29
CA ARG A 400 -9.72 9.73 -9.95
C ARG A 400 -9.74 10.73 -8.79
N GLY A 401 -10.90 11.33 -8.61
CA GLY A 401 -11.19 12.07 -7.39
C GLY A 401 -12.69 12.12 -7.15
N GLY A 402 -13.07 12.08 -5.88
CA GLY A 402 -14.45 12.21 -5.43
C GLY A 402 -14.91 13.66 -5.25
N PRO A 403 -16.13 13.87 -4.74
CA PRO A 403 -16.64 15.19 -4.39
C PRO A 403 -15.74 15.98 -3.42
N ARG A 404 -14.98 15.31 -2.54
CA ARG A 404 -14.04 15.99 -1.63
C ARG A 404 -12.81 16.51 -2.38
N CYS A 405 -12.24 15.75 -3.32
CA CYS A 405 -11.15 16.19 -4.19
C CYS A 405 -11.56 17.40 -5.05
N MET A 406 -12.81 17.44 -5.52
CA MET A 406 -13.30 18.54 -6.38
C MET A 406 -13.60 19.84 -5.64
N SER A 407 -13.51 19.85 -4.30
CA SER A 407 -13.94 20.98 -3.48
C SER A 407 -12.89 21.43 -2.49
N MET A 408 -12.86 22.73 -2.22
CA MET A 408 -12.04 23.31 -1.15
C MET A 408 -12.91 24.20 -0.25
N PRO A 409 -13.32 23.71 0.93
CA PRO A 409 -14.01 24.52 1.93
C PRO A 409 -13.22 25.79 2.26
N LEU A 410 -13.91 26.93 2.28
CA LEU A 410 -13.36 28.20 2.73
C LEU A 410 -13.96 28.59 4.08
N VAL A 411 -15.25 28.30 4.30
CA VAL A 411 -15.95 28.59 5.55
C VAL A 411 -16.88 27.44 5.93
N ARG A 412 -16.73 26.93 7.15
CA ARG A 412 -17.64 26.03 7.86
C ARG A 412 -18.05 26.66 9.19
N GLU A 413 -19.24 26.30 9.68
CA GLU A 413 -19.65 26.59 11.06
C GLU A 413 -18.77 25.84 12.06
N ASP A 414 -18.48 26.48 13.20
CA ASP A 414 -17.80 25.84 14.33
C ASP A 414 -18.73 24.79 14.98
N LEU A 415 -18.16 23.70 15.47
CA LEU A 415 -18.90 22.63 16.14
C LEU A 415 -19.24 23.03 17.59
N ASP A 416 -20.48 22.79 18.02
CA ASP A 416 -20.93 23.10 19.38
C ASP A 416 -20.41 22.05 20.38
N THR A 417 -19.51 22.45 21.29
CA THR A 417 -18.79 21.56 22.23
C THR A 417 -19.59 21.22 23.50
N SER A 418 -20.83 21.70 23.63
CA SER A 418 -21.60 21.69 24.88
C SER A 418 -22.35 20.37 25.22
N ASN A 419 -22.32 19.34 24.36
CA ASN A 419 -23.17 18.14 24.51
C ASN A 419 -22.47 16.82 24.93
N ASN A 420 -21.16 16.80 25.22
CA ASN A 420 -20.41 15.56 25.50
C ASN A 420 -20.64 14.87 26.88
N ASN A 421 -21.59 15.33 27.72
CA ASN A 421 -21.75 14.86 29.10
C ASN A 421 -22.99 13.99 29.39
N LYS A 422 -23.56 13.30 28.39
CA LYS A 422 -24.69 12.38 28.62
C LYS A 422 -24.50 11.06 27.90
N ASN A 423 -23.77 10.14 28.54
CA ASN A 423 -24.07 8.70 28.57
C ASN A 423 -23.05 7.96 29.47
N GLU A 424 -23.16 8.19 30.78
CA GLU A 424 -22.69 7.23 31.78
C GLU A 424 -23.84 6.25 32.09
N GLY A 425 -23.56 4.94 32.06
CA GLY A 425 -24.50 3.94 32.57
C GLY A 425 -24.10 2.49 32.30
N ASN A 426 -23.42 1.88 33.28
CA ASN A 426 -23.32 0.45 33.59
C ASN A 426 -22.64 -0.46 32.53
N GLU A 427 -21.73 -1.39 32.85
CA GLU A 427 -21.63 -2.23 34.04
C GLU A 427 -20.22 -2.86 34.14
N ASN A 428 -19.83 -3.21 35.37
CA ASN A 428 -18.53 -3.75 35.77
C ASN A 428 -18.14 -5.08 35.09
N ILE A 429 -16.90 -5.19 34.58
CA ILE A 429 -16.12 -6.43 34.64
C ILE A 429 -14.66 -6.09 34.99
N TYR A 430 -14.20 -6.61 36.12
CA TYR A 430 -12.81 -6.61 36.58
C TYR A 430 -11.94 -7.44 35.63
N PHE A 431 -10.67 -7.09 35.40
CA PHE A 431 -9.51 -7.89 35.82
C PHE A 431 -8.17 -7.29 35.34
N THR A 432 -7.35 -6.97 36.35
CA THR A 432 -5.88 -7.13 36.45
C THR A 432 -4.93 -6.45 35.47
N LYS A 433 -4.16 -5.50 36.05
CA LYS A 433 -2.81 -5.11 35.66
C LYS A 433 -1.94 -6.33 35.31
N GLY A 434 -1.35 -6.30 34.13
CA GLY A 434 -0.19 -7.08 33.74
C GLY A 434 0.86 -6.11 33.20
N GLU A 435 1.70 -5.60 34.10
CA GLU A 435 3.01 -5.07 33.74
C GLU A 435 3.85 -6.24 33.21
N ASP A 436 4.43 -6.05 32.02
CA ASP A 436 5.64 -6.65 31.44
C ASP A 436 5.44 -7.10 29.99
N VAL A 437 5.46 -6.14 29.06
CA VAL A 437 5.98 -6.38 27.70
C VAL A 437 6.99 -5.29 27.39
N LYS A 438 8.27 -5.67 27.46
CA LYS A 438 9.39 -4.82 27.07
C LYS A 438 9.35 -4.55 25.57
N LYS A 439 9.38 -3.26 25.22
CA LYS A 439 10.03 -2.62 24.06
C LYS A 439 10.81 -3.55 23.11
N VAL A 440 10.45 -3.53 21.82
CA VAL A 440 11.42 -3.43 20.71
C VAL A 440 10.81 -2.54 19.60
N ASN A 441 11.26 -1.29 19.55
CA ASN A 441 11.34 -0.48 18.32
C ASN A 441 12.44 -1.11 17.47
N ASP A 442 12.21 -1.45 16.21
CA ASP A 442 13.26 -1.50 15.18
C ASP A 442 12.63 -1.49 13.78
N LYS A 443 13.09 -0.57 12.91
CA LYS A 443 12.90 -0.69 11.46
C LYS A 443 13.42 -2.08 11.06
N ILE A 444 12.59 -2.92 10.43
CA ILE A 444 13.04 -4.24 9.99
C ILE A 444 14.07 -4.09 8.88
N ASP A 445 15.33 -4.26 9.26
CA ASP A 445 16.46 -4.26 8.35
C ASP A 445 17.04 -5.68 8.23
N LEU A 446 16.73 -6.32 7.10
CA LEU A 446 17.22 -7.67 6.79
C LEU A 446 18.47 -7.66 5.90
N ARG A 447 19.04 -6.48 5.58
CA ARG A 447 20.18 -6.38 4.67
C ARG A 447 21.40 -7.12 5.21
N GLY A 448 22.04 -7.88 4.34
CA GLY A 448 23.18 -8.73 4.69
C GLY A 448 22.82 -9.95 5.55
N ARG A 449 21.55 -10.13 5.95
CA ARG A 449 21.15 -11.28 6.77
C ARG A 449 21.05 -12.55 5.92
N ASN A 450 21.43 -13.67 6.53
CA ASN A 450 21.25 -15.00 5.97
C ASN A 450 19.83 -15.51 6.26
N PHE A 451 19.27 -16.35 5.38
CA PHE A 451 17.96 -16.98 5.55
C PHE A 451 18.11 -18.50 5.69
N LEU A 452 18.50 -18.96 6.88
CA LEU A 452 18.88 -20.36 7.12
C LEU A 452 17.74 -21.19 7.70
N THR A 453 17.02 -20.61 8.67
CA THR A 453 15.82 -21.18 9.28
C THR A 453 14.85 -20.06 9.64
N LEU A 454 13.57 -20.37 9.80
CA LEU A 454 12.59 -19.39 10.32
C LEU A 454 12.74 -19.13 11.82
N LEU A 455 13.57 -19.92 12.54
CA LEU A 455 13.90 -19.65 13.94
C LEU A 455 14.78 -18.42 14.09
N ASP A 456 15.55 -18.09 13.07
CA ASP A 456 16.47 -16.94 13.04
C ASP A 456 15.73 -15.61 12.83
N TYR A 457 14.43 -15.68 12.54
CA TYR A 457 13.59 -14.53 12.21
C TYR A 457 12.51 -14.33 13.29
N THR A 458 12.21 -13.08 13.60
CA THR A 458 11.08 -12.73 14.48
C THR A 458 9.74 -12.90 13.74
N PRO A 459 8.61 -13.06 14.45
CA PRO A 459 7.28 -13.03 13.82
C PRO A 459 7.08 -11.84 12.87
N LEU A 460 7.55 -10.67 13.29
CA LEU A 460 7.43 -9.44 12.52
C LEU A 460 8.29 -9.46 11.24
N GLU A 461 9.49 -10.02 11.29
CA GLU A 461 10.35 -10.15 10.11
C GLU A 461 9.78 -11.17 9.10
N ILE A 462 9.16 -12.25 9.59
CA ILE A 462 8.46 -13.21 8.74
C ILE A 462 7.25 -12.55 8.08
N ARG A 463 6.46 -11.77 8.85
CA ARG A 463 5.35 -10.97 8.32
C ARG A 463 5.79 -10.05 7.19
N TYR A 464 6.85 -9.27 7.40
CA TYR A 464 7.45 -8.41 6.38
C TYR A 464 7.82 -9.17 5.09
N LEU A 465 8.41 -10.36 5.20
CA LEU A 465 8.75 -11.18 4.03
C LEU A 465 7.50 -11.68 3.28
N LEU A 466 6.41 -12.00 3.97
CA LEU A 466 5.14 -12.41 3.34
C LEU A 466 4.48 -11.25 2.60
N ASP A 467 4.45 -10.06 3.20
CA ASP A 467 3.82 -8.89 2.59
C ASP A 467 4.60 -8.41 1.37
N LEU A 468 5.93 -8.40 1.47
CA LEU A 468 6.81 -8.15 0.33
C LEU A 468 6.63 -9.18 -0.79
N ALA A 469 6.41 -10.46 -0.46
CA ALA A 469 6.13 -11.50 -1.45
C ALA A 469 4.82 -11.24 -2.20
N LYS A 470 3.75 -10.85 -1.49
CA LYS A 470 2.47 -10.48 -2.11
C LYS A 470 2.61 -9.28 -3.05
N ASP A 471 3.34 -8.24 -2.64
CA ASP A 471 3.63 -7.10 -3.50
C ASP A 471 4.37 -7.52 -4.79
N LEU A 472 5.43 -8.31 -4.66
CA LEU A 472 6.20 -8.81 -5.81
C LEU A 472 5.42 -9.81 -6.68
N LYS A 473 4.40 -10.48 -6.12
CA LYS A 473 3.41 -11.27 -6.88
C LYS A 473 2.50 -10.37 -7.68
N ASN A 474 1.92 -9.36 -7.05
CA ASN A 474 1.04 -8.39 -7.69
C ASN A 474 1.76 -7.61 -8.81
N LYS A 475 3.00 -7.17 -8.59
CA LYS A 475 3.81 -6.51 -9.62
C LYS A 475 4.05 -7.42 -10.82
N LYS A 476 4.37 -8.69 -10.60
CA LYS A 476 4.54 -9.67 -11.70
C LYS A 476 3.24 -9.90 -12.47
N HIS A 477 2.12 -10.05 -11.77
CA HIS A 477 0.82 -10.30 -12.40
C HIS A 477 0.33 -9.12 -13.25
N ASN A 478 0.63 -7.88 -12.84
CA ASN A 478 0.22 -6.66 -13.55
C ASN A 478 1.25 -6.16 -14.57
N ASP A 479 2.22 -6.99 -14.96
CA ASP A 479 3.31 -6.63 -15.89
C ASP A 479 4.11 -5.38 -15.47
N ILE A 480 4.17 -5.09 -14.16
CA ILE A 480 4.93 -3.97 -13.59
C ILE A 480 6.40 -4.40 -13.40
N PRO A 481 7.37 -3.78 -14.08
CA PRO A 481 8.78 -4.09 -13.87
C PRO A 481 9.23 -3.76 -12.44
N HIS A 482 9.95 -4.68 -11.80
CA HIS A 482 10.42 -4.54 -10.41
C HIS A 482 11.88 -4.98 -10.28
N ARG A 483 12.72 -4.42 -11.15
CA ARG A 483 14.13 -4.76 -11.32
C ARG A 483 15.04 -4.05 -10.31
N TYR A 484 14.79 -4.24 -9.02
CA TYR A 484 15.45 -3.49 -7.94
C TYR A 484 16.93 -3.86 -7.70
N LEU A 485 17.38 -5.02 -8.17
CA LEU A 485 18.73 -5.54 -7.94
C LEU A 485 19.53 -5.58 -9.25
N ASN A 486 19.40 -4.56 -10.10
CA ASN A 486 20.15 -4.48 -11.35
C ASN A 486 21.65 -4.56 -11.09
N ASN A 487 22.35 -5.31 -11.94
CA ASN A 487 23.80 -5.57 -11.90
C ASN A 487 24.29 -6.47 -10.74
N LYS A 488 23.40 -6.99 -9.89
CA LYS A 488 23.75 -8.02 -8.90
C LYS A 488 23.78 -9.41 -9.53
N ASN A 489 24.60 -10.30 -8.99
CA ASN A 489 24.74 -11.69 -9.46
C ASN A 489 24.59 -12.67 -8.30
N ILE A 490 23.83 -13.74 -8.48
CA ILE A 490 23.67 -14.81 -7.49
C ILE A 490 24.11 -16.16 -8.05
N VAL A 491 24.51 -17.07 -7.15
CA VAL A 491 24.81 -18.47 -7.49
C VAL A 491 23.90 -19.42 -6.72
N LEU A 492 23.38 -20.43 -7.42
CA LEU A 492 22.54 -21.49 -6.87
C LEU A 492 23.37 -22.77 -6.73
N LEU A 493 23.58 -23.23 -5.50
CA LEU A 493 24.41 -24.40 -5.18
C LEU A 493 23.54 -25.59 -4.80
N PHE A 494 23.40 -26.55 -5.71
CA PHE A 494 22.55 -27.72 -5.49
C PHE A 494 23.40 -28.96 -5.26
N GLU A 495 23.15 -29.67 -4.15
CA GLU A 495 23.53 -31.08 -3.97
C GLU A 495 22.35 -32.03 -4.20
N LYS A 496 21.12 -31.54 -3.99
CA LYS A 496 19.87 -32.25 -4.29
C LYS A 496 19.15 -31.56 -5.45
N THR A 497 18.80 -32.30 -6.48
CA THR A 497 18.09 -31.77 -7.64
C THR A 497 16.69 -31.26 -7.27
N SER A 498 16.25 -30.17 -7.90
CA SER A 498 14.88 -29.66 -7.81
C SER A 498 14.57 -28.74 -8.98
N THR A 499 13.56 -29.09 -9.78
CA THR A 499 13.11 -28.24 -10.89
C THR A 499 12.47 -26.95 -10.37
N ARG A 500 11.58 -27.05 -9.38
CA ARG A 500 10.78 -25.91 -8.93
C ARG A 500 11.60 -24.89 -8.15
N THR A 501 12.47 -25.34 -7.25
CA THR A 501 13.36 -24.41 -6.52
C THR A 501 14.29 -23.70 -7.49
N ARG A 502 14.93 -24.44 -8.41
CA ARG A 502 15.80 -23.85 -9.42
C ARG A 502 15.05 -22.82 -10.28
N CYS A 503 13.92 -23.20 -10.89
CA CYS A 503 13.18 -22.30 -11.76
C CYS A 503 12.65 -21.07 -11.00
N ALA A 504 12.23 -21.23 -9.74
CA ALA A 504 11.79 -20.11 -8.93
C ALA A 504 12.91 -19.09 -8.66
N PHE A 505 14.13 -19.55 -8.32
CA PHE A 505 15.28 -18.66 -8.16
C PHE A 505 15.75 -18.03 -9.50
N GLU A 506 15.78 -18.79 -10.59
CA GLU A 506 16.15 -18.25 -11.91
C GLU A 506 15.17 -17.15 -12.36
N VAL A 507 13.86 -17.37 -12.22
CA VAL A 507 12.84 -16.38 -12.57
C VAL A 507 12.83 -15.21 -11.59
N ALA A 508 13.01 -15.44 -10.28
CA ALA A 508 13.14 -14.37 -9.30
C ALA A 508 14.33 -13.46 -9.61
N GLY A 509 15.46 -14.05 -10.00
CA GLY A 509 16.66 -13.35 -10.45
C GLY A 509 16.36 -12.41 -11.62
N LEU A 510 15.73 -12.93 -12.67
CA LEU A 510 15.38 -12.16 -13.87
C LEU A 510 14.39 -11.02 -13.56
N ASP A 511 13.35 -11.31 -12.79
CA ASP A 511 12.32 -10.34 -12.43
C ASP A 511 12.90 -9.17 -11.60
N LEU A 512 13.84 -9.47 -10.69
CA LEU A 512 14.55 -8.49 -9.86
C LEU A 512 15.74 -7.83 -10.57
N GLY A 513 16.10 -8.24 -11.79
CA GLY A 513 17.15 -7.62 -12.61
C GLY A 513 18.57 -8.18 -12.42
N MET A 514 18.70 -9.36 -11.81
CA MET A 514 19.98 -10.01 -11.48
C MET A 514 20.45 -11.02 -12.54
N GLY A 515 21.76 -11.30 -12.54
CA GLY A 515 22.33 -12.48 -13.17
C GLY A 515 22.25 -13.71 -12.24
N VAL A 516 21.96 -14.90 -12.80
CA VAL A 516 21.85 -16.15 -12.02
C VAL A 516 22.76 -17.23 -12.62
N THR A 517 23.61 -17.83 -11.79
CA THR A 517 24.42 -19.01 -12.17
C THR A 517 23.96 -20.23 -11.39
N TYR A 518 23.61 -21.31 -12.10
CA TYR A 518 23.23 -22.58 -11.50
C TYR A 518 24.40 -23.57 -11.53
N LEU A 519 24.80 -24.09 -10.36
CA LEU A 519 25.75 -25.20 -10.23
C LEU A 519 25.00 -26.46 -9.81
N ASP A 520 24.94 -27.43 -10.71
CA ASP A 520 24.34 -28.74 -10.45
C ASP A 520 25.21 -29.60 -9.50
N PRO A 521 24.63 -30.66 -8.89
CA PRO A 521 25.33 -31.54 -7.94
C PRO A 521 26.63 -32.17 -8.44
N GLY A 522 26.84 -32.24 -9.76
CA GLY A 522 28.05 -32.76 -10.40
C GLY A 522 29.08 -31.69 -10.78
N SER A 523 28.70 -30.42 -10.89
CA SER A 523 29.61 -29.35 -11.36
C SER A 523 30.33 -28.61 -10.25
N SER A 524 29.87 -28.70 -9.00
CA SER A 524 30.59 -28.17 -7.83
C SER A 524 31.61 -29.16 -7.26
N GLN A 525 32.76 -28.64 -6.82
CA GLN A 525 33.79 -29.41 -6.09
C GLN A 525 33.70 -29.20 -4.56
N MET A 526 32.73 -28.42 -4.10
CA MET A 526 32.44 -28.13 -2.70
C MET A 526 32.27 -29.42 -1.89
N GLY A 527 32.98 -29.52 -0.76
CA GLY A 527 32.97 -30.69 0.13
C GLY A 527 33.65 -31.95 -0.44
N LYS A 528 34.18 -31.89 -1.67
CA LYS A 528 34.84 -33.03 -2.36
C LYS A 528 36.32 -32.77 -2.62
N LYS A 529 36.64 -31.73 -3.41
CA LYS A 529 38.01 -31.31 -3.71
C LYS A 529 38.35 -29.91 -3.19
N GLU A 530 37.34 -29.18 -2.71
CA GLU A 530 37.46 -27.88 -2.09
C GLU A 530 36.66 -27.90 -0.78
N SER A 531 37.18 -27.25 0.28
CA SER A 531 36.46 -27.18 1.55
C SER A 531 35.24 -26.27 1.44
N ILE A 532 34.22 -26.46 2.32
CA ILE A 532 33.05 -25.58 2.35
C ILE A 532 33.47 -24.13 2.61
N GLU A 533 34.42 -23.92 3.52
CA GLU A 533 34.99 -22.62 3.84
C GLU A 533 35.65 -21.94 2.62
N ASP A 534 36.51 -22.67 1.89
CA ASP A 534 37.19 -22.13 0.71
C ASP A 534 36.18 -21.79 -0.39
N THR A 535 35.24 -22.69 -0.68
CA THR A 535 34.17 -22.45 -1.65
C THR A 535 33.34 -21.21 -1.26
N ALA A 536 32.92 -21.10 0.01
CA ALA A 536 32.17 -19.94 0.49
C ALA A 536 32.92 -18.63 0.27
N ARG A 537 34.20 -18.58 0.66
CA ARG A 537 35.07 -17.40 0.54
C ARG A 537 35.30 -17.01 -0.91
N VAL A 538 35.45 -17.98 -1.81
CA VAL A 538 35.64 -17.71 -3.25
C VAL A 538 34.35 -17.20 -3.87
N LEU A 539 33.23 -17.90 -3.66
CA LEU A 539 31.95 -17.53 -4.26
C LEU A 539 31.41 -16.19 -3.73
N GLY A 540 31.52 -15.91 -2.43
CA GLY A 540 31.09 -14.64 -1.86
C GLY A 540 31.93 -13.42 -2.28
N ARG A 541 33.06 -13.63 -2.98
CA ARG A 541 33.81 -12.55 -3.66
C ARG A 541 33.40 -12.36 -5.12
N MET A 542 32.70 -13.32 -5.70
CA MET A 542 32.28 -13.33 -7.11
C MET A 542 30.80 -12.99 -7.27
N TYR A 543 29.98 -13.37 -6.30
CA TYR A 543 28.52 -13.24 -6.31
C TYR A 543 28.07 -12.41 -5.10
N ASP A 544 26.94 -11.72 -5.26
CA ASP A 544 26.30 -10.89 -4.24
C ASP A 544 25.36 -11.70 -3.31
N GLY A 545 25.09 -12.97 -3.62
CA GLY A 545 24.28 -13.87 -2.79
C GLY A 545 24.40 -15.33 -3.22
N ILE A 546 24.16 -16.25 -2.27
CA ILE A 546 24.31 -17.70 -2.48
C ILE A 546 23.04 -18.41 -2.02
N GLU A 547 22.39 -19.13 -2.93
CA GLU A 547 21.40 -20.15 -2.55
C GLU A 547 22.11 -21.49 -2.34
N TYR A 548 21.68 -22.24 -1.32
CA TYR A 548 22.13 -23.61 -1.11
C TYR A 548 20.94 -24.55 -0.89
N ARG A 549 20.95 -25.65 -1.63
CA ARG A 549 20.02 -26.78 -1.48
C ARG A 549 20.78 -28.09 -1.38
N GLY A 550 20.80 -28.69 -0.19
CA GLY A 550 21.56 -29.91 0.03
C GLY A 550 21.16 -30.74 1.24
N TYR A 551 22.13 -31.37 1.89
CA TYR A 551 21.89 -32.38 2.91
C TYR A 551 21.90 -31.80 4.32
N ASP A 552 23.04 -31.30 4.80
CA ASP A 552 23.20 -30.98 6.22
C ASP A 552 23.04 -29.48 6.52
N GLN A 553 22.32 -29.17 7.60
CA GLN A 553 22.18 -27.81 8.11
C GLN A 553 23.54 -27.16 8.45
N SER A 554 24.52 -27.94 8.92
CA SER A 554 25.86 -27.42 9.22
C SER A 554 26.60 -26.89 7.99
N ILE A 555 26.32 -27.43 6.79
CA ILE A 555 26.95 -26.96 5.55
C ILE A 555 26.44 -25.56 5.21
N VAL A 556 25.12 -25.33 5.29
CA VAL A 556 24.56 -24.01 4.99
C VAL A 556 24.95 -22.96 6.03
N GLU A 557 25.08 -23.36 7.29
CA GLU A 557 25.59 -22.51 8.37
C GLU A 557 27.08 -22.16 8.17
N GLU A 558 27.89 -23.12 7.71
CA GLU A 558 29.30 -22.88 7.39
C GLU A 558 29.46 -21.96 6.16
N LEU A 559 28.66 -22.17 5.11
CA LEU A 559 28.59 -21.25 3.96
C LEU A 559 28.25 -19.83 4.42
N ALA A 560 27.18 -19.67 5.20
CA ALA A 560 26.71 -18.39 5.72
C ALA A 560 27.75 -17.64 6.56
N ARG A 561 28.53 -18.38 7.36
CA ARG A 561 29.59 -17.81 8.21
C ARG A 561 30.80 -17.33 7.39
N CYS A 562 31.10 -17.98 6.27
CA CYS A 562 32.35 -17.79 5.52
C CYS A 562 32.19 -16.96 4.23
N ALA A 563 30.98 -16.83 3.68
CA ALA A 563 30.74 -16.19 2.39
C ALA A 563 30.91 -14.67 2.39
N GLY A 564 30.45 -13.99 3.46
CA GLY A 564 30.44 -12.52 3.52
C GLY A 564 29.35 -11.84 2.67
N VAL A 565 28.44 -12.62 2.11
CA VAL A 565 27.22 -12.20 1.39
C VAL A 565 26.03 -13.03 1.89
N PRO A 566 24.77 -12.59 1.70
CA PRO A 566 23.60 -13.35 2.09
C PRO A 566 23.59 -14.79 1.54
N VAL A 567 23.30 -15.74 2.43
CA VAL A 567 23.10 -17.16 2.10
C VAL A 567 21.67 -17.57 2.42
N TRP A 568 20.98 -18.18 1.46
CA TRP A 568 19.59 -18.64 1.59
C TRP A 568 19.49 -20.16 1.51
N ASN A 569 18.79 -20.74 2.48
CA ASN A 569 18.53 -22.18 2.54
C ASN A 569 17.32 -22.54 1.66
N GLY A 570 17.62 -23.12 0.48
CA GLY A 570 16.64 -23.67 -0.45
C GLY A 570 16.13 -25.07 -0.07
N LEU A 571 16.83 -25.79 0.82
CA LEU A 571 16.42 -26.98 1.59
C LEU A 571 17.65 -27.64 2.24
N THR A 572 17.51 -28.07 3.49
CA THR A 572 18.37 -29.07 4.16
C THR A 572 17.52 -30.23 4.67
N THR A 573 18.14 -31.25 5.26
CA THR A 573 17.43 -32.37 5.89
C THR A 573 16.61 -31.92 7.09
N GLN A 574 17.01 -30.83 7.75
CA GLN A 574 16.38 -30.30 8.94
C GLN A 574 15.31 -29.25 8.64
N PHE A 575 15.54 -28.35 7.67
CA PHE A 575 14.65 -27.22 7.40
C PHE A 575 14.45 -26.92 5.91
N HIS A 576 13.28 -26.38 5.57
CA HIS A 576 12.92 -25.90 4.24
C HIS A 576 12.23 -24.51 4.32
N PRO A 577 12.94 -23.48 4.81
CA PRO A 577 12.30 -22.22 5.22
C PRO A 577 11.69 -21.43 4.05
N THR A 578 12.28 -21.54 2.86
CA THR A 578 11.77 -20.90 1.63
C THR A 578 10.43 -21.47 1.18
N GLN A 579 10.19 -22.77 1.41
CA GLN A 579 8.91 -23.40 1.13
C GLN A 579 7.84 -22.91 2.10
N MET A 580 8.17 -22.81 3.39
CA MET A 580 7.21 -22.44 4.43
C MET A 580 6.60 -21.07 4.24
N LEU A 581 7.38 -20.09 3.75
CA LEU A 581 6.83 -18.79 3.40
C LEU A 581 5.78 -18.91 2.31
N ALA A 582 5.99 -19.79 1.31
CA ALA A 582 5.02 -20.01 0.26
C ALA A 582 3.76 -20.72 0.80
N ASP A 583 3.93 -21.72 1.66
CA ASP A 583 2.82 -22.43 2.28
C ASP A 583 1.92 -21.47 3.05
N VAL A 584 2.48 -20.66 3.96
CA VAL A 584 1.67 -19.75 4.78
C VAL A 584 1.15 -18.55 3.98
N MET A 585 1.86 -18.10 2.94
CA MET A 585 1.31 -17.14 1.99
C MET A 585 0.06 -17.69 1.30
N THR A 586 0.07 -18.97 0.87
CA THR A 586 -1.09 -19.63 0.28
C THR A 586 -2.23 -19.80 1.27
N VAL A 587 -1.94 -20.16 2.52
CA VAL A 587 -2.96 -20.21 3.59
C VAL A 587 -3.63 -18.85 3.74
N GLU A 588 -2.84 -17.79 3.87
CA GLU A 588 -3.36 -16.44 4.06
C GLU A 588 -4.14 -15.92 2.84
N GLU A 589 -3.75 -16.28 1.61
CA GLU A 589 -4.52 -15.96 0.39
C GLU A 589 -5.90 -16.63 0.37
N ASN A 590 -6.06 -17.80 1.03
CA ASN A 590 -7.33 -18.53 1.08
C ASN A 590 -8.21 -18.13 2.28
N PHE A 591 -7.63 -17.72 3.42
CA PHE A 591 -8.37 -17.41 4.65
C PHE A 591 -8.35 -15.93 5.05
N GLY A 592 -7.49 -15.11 4.45
CA GLY A 592 -7.31 -13.69 4.75
C GLY A 592 -6.48 -13.40 6.01
N HIS A 593 -6.11 -14.42 6.79
CA HIS A 593 -5.35 -14.31 8.03
C HIS A 593 -4.58 -15.61 8.33
N LEU A 594 -3.67 -15.56 9.30
CA LEU A 594 -2.92 -16.73 9.80
C LEU A 594 -3.20 -17.04 11.27
N ASP A 595 -3.36 -16.03 12.12
CA ASP A 595 -3.60 -16.22 13.55
C ASP A 595 -4.84 -17.10 13.81
N GLY A 596 -4.71 -18.10 14.67
CA GLY A 596 -5.80 -19.03 14.98
C GLY A 596 -6.12 -20.08 13.91
N ILE A 597 -5.49 -20.05 12.73
CA ILE A 597 -5.68 -21.08 11.69
C ILE A 597 -5.13 -22.42 12.19
N LYS A 598 -5.94 -23.48 12.09
CA LYS A 598 -5.52 -24.85 12.45
C LYS A 598 -4.96 -25.60 11.26
N LEU A 599 -3.64 -25.82 11.26
CA LEU A 599 -2.92 -26.61 10.28
C LEU A 599 -2.57 -27.99 10.84
N VAL A 600 -2.99 -29.05 10.15
CA VAL A 600 -2.71 -30.44 10.51
C VAL A 600 -1.74 -31.04 9.51
N PHE A 601 -0.56 -31.45 9.97
CA PHE A 601 0.40 -32.21 9.17
C PHE A 601 0.20 -33.71 9.39
N MET A 602 -0.07 -34.45 8.33
CA MET A 602 -0.31 -35.90 8.33
C MET A 602 0.96 -36.66 7.94
N GLY A 603 1.33 -37.68 8.72
CA GLY A 603 2.36 -38.65 8.35
C GLY A 603 3.70 -38.47 9.09
N ASP A 604 4.83 -38.46 8.35
CA ASP A 604 6.18 -38.37 8.94
C ASP A 604 6.55 -36.93 9.29
N ALA A 605 6.32 -36.56 10.55
CA ALA A 605 6.56 -35.21 11.01
C ALA A 605 7.99 -34.94 11.51
N ARG A 606 8.94 -35.86 11.31
CA ARG A 606 10.37 -35.59 11.57
C ARG A 606 11.06 -34.84 10.44
N ASN A 607 10.44 -34.79 9.27
CA ASN A 607 11.05 -34.27 8.06
C ASN A 607 11.20 -32.74 8.11
N ASN A 608 11.96 -32.21 7.15
CA ASN A 608 12.20 -30.78 7.04
C ASN A 608 10.93 -29.94 6.85
N VAL A 609 9.93 -30.45 6.13
CA VAL A 609 8.66 -29.78 5.88
C VAL A 609 7.89 -29.59 7.18
N ALA A 610 7.61 -30.66 7.92
CA ALA A 610 6.89 -30.61 9.18
C ALA A 610 7.63 -29.79 10.24
N ASN A 611 8.94 -29.94 10.36
CA ASN A 611 9.76 -29.12 11.27
C ASN A 611 9.62 -27.63 10.96
N SER A 612 9.67 -27.27 9.68
CA SER A 612 9.60 -25.87 9.27
C SER A 612 8.17 -25.31 9.36
N LEU A 613 7.15 -26.12 9.08
CA LEU A 613 5.73 -25.79 9.26
C LEU A 613 5.43 -25.53 10.74
N MET A 614 5.93 -26.38 11.63
CA MET A 614 5.79 -26.20 13.07
C MET A 614 6.38 -24.86 13.54
N VAL A 615 7.57 -24.51 13.03
CA VAL A 615 8.22 -23.24 13.36
C VAL A 615 7.41 -22.05 12.85
N VAL A 616 7.01 -22.04 11.58
CA VAL A 616 6.27 -20.91 11.01
C VAL A 616 4.89 -20.77 11.65
N CYS A 617 4.20 -21.88 11.92
CA CYS A 617 2.90 -21.85 12.60
C CYS A 617 3.02 -21.25 14.00
N ALA A 618 4.01 -21.69 14.79
CA ALA A 618 4.28 -21.09 16.10
C ALA A 618 4.59 -19.59 15.99
N LYS A 619 5.38 -19.17 15.00
CA LYS A 619 5.74 -17.76 14.81
C LYS A 619 4.57 -16.89 14.36
N MET A 620 3.62 -17.44 13.62
CA MET A 620 2.51 -16.68 13.00
C MET A 620 1.18 -16.82 13.74
N GLY A 621 1.16 -17.35 14.96
CA GLY A 621 -0.06 -17.48 15.78
C GLY A 621 -0.98 -18.63 15.35
N MET A 622 -0.51 -19.54 14.49
CA MET A 622 -1.31 -20.67 14.00
C MET A 622 -1.31 -21.83 15.02
N HIS A 623 -2.34 -22.67 14.94
CA HIS A 623 -2.42 -23.94 15.67
C HIS A 623 -1.87 -25.08 14.81
N PHE A 624 -0.69 -25.58 15.15
CA PHE A 624 -0.06 -26.69 14.44
C PHE A 624 -0.33 -28.01 15.14
N VAL A 625 -0.87 -28.98 14.39
CA VAL A 625 -1.09 -30.34 14.87
C VAL A 625 -0.31 -31.32 14.02
N THR A 626 0.60 -32.06 14.65
CA THR A 626 1.19 -33.25 14.04
C THR A 626 0.27 -34.44 14.24
N CYS A 627 -0.09 -35.12 13.15
CA CYS A 627 -0.86 -36.35 13.16
C CYS A 627 -0.07 -37.47 12.49
N GLY A 628 0.57 -38.31 13.29
CA GLY A 628 1.46 -39.35 12.80
C GLY A 628 1.91 -40.27 13.93
N PRO A 629 2.55 -41.42 13.61
CA PRO A 629 3.06 -42.35 14.61
C PRO A 629 4.03 -41.66 15.56
N LYS A 630 3.97 -41.99 16.86
CA LYS A 630 4.85 -41.39 17.88
C LYS A 630 6.35 -41.46 17.58
N GLU A 631 6.80 -42.53 16.93
CA GLU A 631 8.19 -42.72 16.52
C GLU A 631 8.64 -41.79 15.39
N LEU A 632 7.67 -41.14 14.72
CA LEU A 632 7.84 -40.18 13.62
C LEU A 632 7.46 -38.75 14.01
N TRP A 633 7.43 -38.46 15.30
CA TRP A 633 7.22 -37.11 15.80
C TRP A 633 8.50 -36.26 15.75
N PRO A 634 8.40 -34.92 15.59
CA PRO A 634 9.55 -34.02 15.60
C PRO A 634 10.41 -34.16 16.85
N ASP A 635 11.68 -33.73 16.73
CA ASP A 635 12.60 -33.73 17.86
C ASP A 635 12.04 -32.90 19.05
N LYS A 636 12.20 -33.44 20.27
CA LYS A 636 11.61 -32.86 21.48
C LYS A 636 12.13 -31.46 21.78
N GLU A 637 13.39 -31.17 21.47
CA GLU A 637 13.98 -29.86 21.68
C GLU A 637 13.30 -28.82 20.79
N LEU A 638 13.09 -29.15 19.51
CA LEU A 638 12.38 -28.29 18.57
C LEU A 638 10.91 -28.09 18.97
N VAL A 639 10.21 -29.16 19.37
CA VAL A 639 8.82 -29.08 19.85
C VAL A 639 8.72 -28.15 21.06
N ASN A 640 9.60 -28.30 22.05
CA ASN A 640 9.59 -27.45 23.24
C ASN A 640 9.86 -25.99 22.88
N LYS A 641 10.81 -25.73 21.97
CA LYS A 641 11.08 -24.37 21.48
C LYS A 641 9.85 -23.76 20.80
N CYS A 642 9.18 -24.51 19.93
CA CYS A 642 7.97 -24.04 19.24
C CYS A 642 6.80 -23.84 20.20
N LYS A 643 6.67 -24.66 21.26
CA LYS A 643 5.68 -24.46 22.32
C LYS A 643 5.90 -23.19 23.12
N GLU A 644 7.15 -22.84 23.42
CA GLU A 644 7.44 -21.56 24.08
C GLU A 644 7.11 -20.37 23.17
N ILE A 645 7.49 -20.42 21.89
CA ILE A 645 7.14 -19.38 20.91
C ILE A 645 5.62 -19.25 20.76
N ALA A 646 4.90 -20.38 20.66
CA ALA A 646 3.45 -20.39 20.47
C ALA A 646 2.68 -19.73 21.64
N LYS A 647 3.22 -19.76 22.87
CA LYS A 647 2.63 -19.05 24.01
C LYS A 647 2.71 -17.53 23.85
N GLU A 648 3.72 -17.02 23.16
CA GLU A 648 3.91 -15.58 22.93
C GLU A 648 3.01 -15.06 21.81
N THR A 649 2.60 -15.94 20.88
CA THR A 649 1.85 -15.60 19.67
C THR A 649 0.39 -16.06 19.68
N ASN A 650 -0.09 -16.61 20.81
CA ASN A 650 -1.41 -17.26 20.94
C ASN A 650 -1.65 -18.50 20.05
N GLY A 651 -0.60 -19.05 19.43
CA GLY A 651 -0.66 -20.31 18.70
C GLY A 651 -0.66 -21.54 19.62
N SER A 652 -0.68 -22.74 19.03
CA SER A 652 -0.52 -23.99 19.80
C SER A 652 0.22 -25.05 19.01
N ILE A 653 0.92 -25.95 19.72
CA ILE A 653 1.61 -27.12 19.14
C ILE A 653 1.08 -28.38 19.81
N GLU A 654 0.37 -29.19 19.03
CA GLU A 654 -0.24 -30.44 19.47
C GLU A 654 0.25 -31.63 18.63
N MET A 655 0.17 -32.82 19.22
CA MET A 655 0.65 -34.06 18.61
C MET A 655 -0.33 -35.18 18.97
N THR A 656 -0.84 -35.89 17.97
CA THR A 656 -1.74 -37.02 18.15
C THR A 656 -1.45 -38.12 17.12
N GLU A 657 -1.96 -39.32 17.41
CA GLU A 657 -1.95 -40.47 16.50
C GLU A 657 -3.36 -40.71 15.89
N ASP A 658 -4.37 -39.96 16.34
CA ASP A 658 -5.76 -40.11 15.88
C ASP A 658 -6.07 -39.11 14.75
N VAL A 659 -6.25 -39.67 13.55
CA VAL A 659 -6.56 -38.91 12.32
C VAL A 659 -7.85 -38.10 12.42
N MET A 660 -8.88 -38.66 13.07
CA MET A 660 -10.21 -38.03 13.15
C MET A 660 -10.27 -37.00 14.28
N GLU A 661 -9.46 -37.16 15.32
CA GLU A 661 -9.22 -36.11 16.32
C GLU A 661 -8.45 -34.94 15.69
N ALA A 662 -7.33 -35.22 15.01
CA ALA A 662 -6.46 -34.21 14.44
C ALA A 662 -7.18 -33.34 13.40
N SER A 663 -7.81 -34.00 12.42
CA SER A 663 -8.48 -33.32 11.30
C SER A 663 -9.73 -32.56 11.70
N ARG A 664 -10.33 -32.83 12.87
CA ARG A 664 -11.56 -32.14 13.29
C ARG A 664 -11.32 -30.65 13.43
N GLY A 665 -12.11 -29.86 12.71
CA GLY A 665 -12.03 -28.40 12.74
C GLY A 665 -10.71 -27.86 12.16
N ALA A 666 -9.96 -28.66 11.41
CA ALA A 666 -8.77 -28.18 10.70
C ALA A 666 -9.17 -27.28 9.53
N ASP A 667 -8.43 -26.21 9.33
CA ASP A 667 -8.55 -25.31 8.17
C ASP A 667 -7.61 -25.74 7.05
N VAL A 668 -6.46 -26.32 7.41
CA VAL A 668 -5.45 -26.78 6.45
C VAL A 668 -5.06 -28.21 6.78
N ILE A 669 -5.15 -29.10 5.79
CA ILE A 669 -4.57 -30.44 5.86
C ILE A 669 -3.33 -30.46 4.96
N TYR A 670 -2.20 -30.88 5.52
CA TYR A 670 -0.92 -30.97 4.83
C TYR A 670 -0.36 -32.39 4.91
N THR A 671 0.28 -32.87 3.85
CA THR A 671 1.11 -34.09 3.89
C THR A 671 2.35 -33.92 3.01
N ASP A 672 3.32 -34.80 3.19
CA ASP A 672 4.51 -34.89 2.34
C ASP A 672 4.79 -36.35 1.97
N VAL A 673 5.68 -36.55 1.00
CA VAL A 673 6.09 -37.89 0.56
C VAL A 673 6.62 -38.71 1.74
N TRP A 674 6.10 -39.92 1.87
CA TRP A 674 6.43 -40.82 2.98
C TRP A 674 7.85 -41.37 2.93
N VAL A 675 8.44 -41.40 1.74
CA VAL A 675 9.74 -42.03 1.45
C VAL A 675 10.47 -41.17 0.44
N SER A 676 11.76 -40.92 0.69
CA SER A 676 12.58 -40.12 -0.23
C SER A 676 12.99 -40.94 -1.45
N MET A 677 13.08 -40.29 -2.61
CA MET A 677 13.56 -40.93 -3.84
C MET A 677 14.99 -41.44 -3.67
N GLY A 678 15.16 -42.77 -3.78
CA GLY A 678 16.47 -43.44 -3.67
C GLY A 678 16.70 -44.23 -2.37
N GLU A 679 15.76 -44.20 -1.42
CA GLU A 679 15.80 -45.10 -0.27
C GLU A 679 15.58 -46.57 -0.69
N PRO A 680 16.18 -47.56 0.00
CA PRO A 680 16.08 -48.96 -0.40
C PRO A 680 14.68 -49.55 -0.14
N ASP A 681 14.30 -50.56 -0.93
CA ASP A 681 12.93 -51.11 -1.00
C ASP A 681 12.38 -51.62 0.35
N ASP A 682 13.24 -52.03 1.28
CA ASP A 682 12.86 -52.43 2.64
C ASP A 682 12.38 -51.24 3.48
N VAL A 683 13.04 -50.08 3.36
CA VAL A 683 12.60 -48.81 3.99
C VAL A 683 11.25 -48.39 3.44
N TRP A 684 11.01 -48.56 2.13
CA TRP A 684 9.72 -48.27 1.50
C TRP A 684 8.59 -49.10 2.11
N ALA A 685 8.78 -50.42 2.22
CA ALA A 685 7.75 -51.33 2.73
C ALA A 685 7.33 -50.98 4.17
N ASP A 686 8.30 -50.72 5.04
CA ASP A 686 8.04 -50.39 6.43
C ASP A 686 7.37 -49.01 6.58
N ARG A 687 7.84 -48.01 5.83
CA ARG A 687 7.25 -46.65 5.83
C ARG A 687 5.82 -46.64 5.33
N ILE A 688 5.55 -47.31 4.21
CA ILE A 688 4.20 -47.45 3.65
C ILE A 688 3.27 -48.04 4.72
N LYS A 689 3.65 -49.17 5.31
CA LYS A 689 2.81 -49.84 6.30
C LYS A 689 2.52 -48.96 7.50
N LEU A 690 3.53 -48.21 7.97
CA LEU A 690 3.45 -47.34 9.13
C LEU A 690 2.59 -46.08 8.87
N LEU A 691 2.65 -45.53 7.65
CA LEU A 691 2.04 -44.24 7.29
C LEU A 691 0.70 -44.35 6.56
N SER A 692 0.37 -45.51 5.97
CA SER A 692 -0.92 -45.77 5.33
C SER A 692 -2.16 -45.35 6.13
N PRO A 693 -2.22 -45.52 7.48
CA PRO A 693 -3.37 -45.05 8.26
C PRO A 693 -3.58 -43.52 8.22
N TYR A 694 -2.56 -42.75 7.86
CA TYR A 694 -2.53 -41.28 7.85
C TYR A 694 -2.66 -40.68 6.44
N GLN A 695 -2.99 -41.48 5.42
CA GLN A 695 -3.23 -40.99 4.06
C GLN A 695 -4.31 -39.91 4.07
N VAL A 696 -4.02 -38.78 3.42
CA VAL A 696 -5.00 -37.73 3.19
C VAL A 696 -5.97 -38.20 2.11
N ASN A 697 -7.23 -38.39 2.50
CA ASN A 697 -8.31 -38.79 1.60
C ASN A 697 -9.57 -37.98 1.91
N MET A 698 -10.64 -38.16 1.14
CA MET A 698 -11.86 -37.38 1.34
C MET A 698 -12.48 -37.53 2.73
N LYS A 699 -12.33 -38.68 3.42
CA LYS A 699 -12.83 -38.82 4.79
C LYS A 699 -12.12 -37.87 5.77
N VAL A 700 -10.82 -37.63 5.56
CA VAL A 700 -10.05 -36.65 6.32
C VAL A 700 -10.53 -35.24 6.01
N MET A 701 -10.68 -34.92 4.72
CA MET A 701 -11.12 -33.59 4.26
C MET A 701 -12.58 -33.27 4.63
N ASP A 702 -13.43 -34.29 4.79
CA ASP A 702 -14.84 -34.16 5.19
C ASP A 702 -15.00 -34.03 6.71
N ASN A 703 -14.02 -34.48 7.49
CA ASN A 703 -13.99 -34.29 8.94
C ASN A 703 -13.38 -32.93 9.35
N ALA A 704 -12.64 -32.30 8.44
CA ALA A 704 -12.12 -30.95 8.56
C ALA A 704 -13.22 -29.88 8.42
N ASN A 705 -12.86 -28.60 8.57
CA ASN A 705 -13.81 -27.52 8.32
C ASN A 705 -14.33 -27.57 6.87
N PRO A 706 -15.59 -27.15 6.60
CA PRO A 706 -16.16 -27.22 5.25
C PRO A 706 -15.31 -26.51 4.18
N ASN A 707 -14.65 -25.42 4.57
CA ASN A 707 -13.78 -24.60 3.73
C ASN A 707 -12.29 -25.00 3.82
N ALA A 708 -11.98 -26.15 4.41
CA ALA A 708 -10.60 -26.57 4.58
C ALA A 708 -9.91 -26.81 3.23
N ILE A 709 -8.64 -26.40 3.16
CA ILE A 709 -7.80 -26.59 1.98
C ILE A 709 -6.75 -27.69 2.20
N PHE A 710 -6.26 -28.25 1.10
CA PHE A 710 -5.19 -29.23 1.09
C PHE A 710 -3.92 -28.62 0.48
N LEU A 711 -2.78 -28.83 1.15
CA LEU A 711 -1.45 -28.37 0.74
C LEU A 711 -0.43 -29.52 0.71
N HIS A 712 0.59 -29.38 -0.13
CA HIS A 712 1.66 -30.37 -0.32
C HIS A 712 2.78 -29.75 -1.15
N CYS A 713 4.01 -29.81 -0.65
CA CYS A 713 5.18 -29.19 -1.27
C CYS A 713 5.62 -29.78 -2.63
N LEU A 714 4.93 -30.79 -3.16
CA LEU A 714 5.25 -31.68 -4.31
C LEU A 714 6.71 -32.21 -4.33
N PRO A 715 7.08 -33.14 -5.23
CA PRO A 715 6.21 -34.04 -5.98
C PRO A 715 5.30 -34.83 -5.04
N SER A 716 4.20 -35.34 -5.58
CA SER A 716 3.26 -36.21 -4.85
C SER A 716 3.00 -37.49 -5.64
N PHE A 717 2.83 -38.59 -4.93
CA PHE A 717 2.42 -39.91 -5.42
C PHE A 717 0.90 -40.08 -5.28
N HIS A 718 0.14 -39.28 -6.02
CA HIS A 718 -1.33 -39.37 -6.06
C HIS A 718 -1.84 -40.17 -7.26
N ASP A 719 -0.99 -40.47 -8.27
CA ASP A 719 -1.38 -41.20 -9.47
C ASP A 719 -0.27 -42.11 -10.07
N LEU A 720 -0.58 -42.77 -11.19
CA LEU A 720 0.34 -43.65 -11.94
C LEU A 720 0.94 -42.99 -13.19
N ASN A 721 0.90 -41.66 -13.30
CA ASN A 721 1.36 -40.95 -14.49
C ASN A 721 2.87 -40.71 -14.51
N THR A 722 3.58 -41.05 -13.43
CA THR A 722 5.04 -41.00 -13.34
C THR A 722 5.66 -42.40 -13.37
N THR A 723 6.92 -42.51 -13.81
CA THR A 723 7.65 -43.78 -13.78
C THR A 723 7.73 -44.33 -12.36
N ILE A 724 8.02 -43.47 -11.37
CA ILE A 724 8.14 -43.89 -9.97
C ILE A 724 6.77 -44.35 -9.43
N GLY A 725 5.67 -43.67 -9.74
CA GLY A 725 4.32 -44.11 -9.36
C GLY A 725 3.97 -45.49 -9.93
N LYS A 726 4.34 -45.77 -11.18
CA LYS A 726 4.18 -47.10 -11.79
C LYS A 726 5.03 -48.15 -11.09
N ASP A 727 6.29 -47.84 -10.81
CA ASP A 727 7.21 -48.75 -10.11
C ASP A 727 6.68 -49.09 -8.70
N ILE A 728 6.16 -48.11 -7.97
CA ILE A 728 5.53 -48.30 -6.66
C ILE A 728 4.30 -49.21 -6.78
N ASN A 729 3.46 -49.01 -7.78
CA ASN A 729 2.30 -49.87 -8.02
C ASN A 729 2.69 -51.31 -8.38
N GLU A 730 3.74 -51.50 -9.18
CA GLU A 730 4.26 -52.83 -9.50
C GLU A 730 4.86 -53.53 -8.27
N LYS A 731 5.58 -52.80 -7.42
CA LYS A 731 6.24 -53.36 -6.22
C LYS A 731 5.30 -53.57 -5.04
N PHE A 732 4.42 -52.60 -4.77
CA PHE A 732 3.62 -52.52 -3.54
C PHE A 732 2.11 -52.55 -3.78
N GLY A 733 1.64 -52.50 -5.03
CA GLY A 733 0.22 -52.55 -5.38
C GLY A 733 -0.56 -51.28 -5.05
N LEU A 734 0.13 -50.15 -4.84
CA LEU A 734 -0.47 -48.86 -4.49
C LEU A 734 -0.59 -47.95 -5.70
N LYS A 735 -1.77 -47.37 -5.89
CA LYS A 735 -2.03 -46.39 -6.96
C LYS A 735 -1.72 -44.95 -6.53
N GLU A 736 -1.83 -44.71 -5.24
CA GLU A 736 -1.73 -43.42 -4.57
C GLU A 736 -1.20 -43.70 -3.15
N MET A 737 -0.40 -42.79 -2.59
CA MET A 737 0.29 -42.96 -1.30
C MET A 737 -0.14 -41.89 -0.30
N GLU A 738 0.58 -40.79 -0.17
CA GLU A 738 0.35 -39.82 0.92
C GLU A 738 -0.96 -39.06 0.81
N VAL A 739 -1.49 -38.93 -0.40
CA VAL A 739 -2.79 -38.31 -0.69
C VAL A 739 -3.48 -39.04 -1.84
N THR A 740 -4.80 -39.09 -1.81
CA THR A 740 -5.58 -39.65 -2.92
C THR A 740 -5.68 -38.69 -4.10
N ASP A 741 -5.79 -39.23 -5.32
CA ASP A 741 -5.97 -38.43 -6.55
C ASP A 741 -7.19 -37.51 -6.45
N GLU A 742 -8.26 -38.02 -5.82
CA GLU A 742 -9.50 -37.28 -5.58
C GLU A 742 -9.26 -36.00 -4.76
N VAL A 743 -8.46 -36.06 -3.68
CA VAL A 743 -8.14 -34.85 -2.90
C VAL A 743 -7.20 -33.96 -3.69
N PHE A 744 -6.15 -34.53 -4.30
CA PHE A 744 -5.11 -33.79 -5.00
C PHE A 744 -5.67 -32.96 -6.17
N THR A 745 -6.64 -33.49 -6.90
CA THR A 745 -7.27 -32.84 -8.06
C THR A 745 -8.53 -32.04 -7.72
N SER A 746 -8.97 -32.07 -6.46
CA SER A 746 -10.16 -31.34 -6.01
C SER A 746 -9.94 -29.83 -5.98
N SER A 747 -11.04 -29.07 -5.94
CA SER A 747 -11.00 -27.62 -5.72
C SER A 747 -10.47 -27.21 -4.34
N LYS A 748 -10.39 -28.14 -3.38
CA LYS A 748 -9.79 -27.92 -2.06
C LYS A 748 -8.25 -27.94 -2.13
N SER A 749 -7.67 -28.52 -3.18
CA SER A 749 -6.22 -28.57 -3.37
C SER A 749 -5.67 -27.22 -3.82
N LYS A 750 -4.68 -26.72 -3.09
CA LYS A 750 -3.99 -25.44 -3.37
C LYS A 750 -2.50 -25.65 -3.67
N VAL A 751 -2.11 -26.88 -4.01
CA VAL A 751 -0.71 -27.30 -4.26
C VAL A 751 -0.04 -26.54 -5.41
N PHE A 752 -0.80 -26.10 -6.41
CA PHE A 752 -0.25 -25.31 -7.53
C PHE A 752 -0.12 -23.83 -7.19
N ASP A 753 -1.08 -23.28 -6.45
CA ASP A 753 -1.01 -21.90 -5.92
C ASP A 753 0.19 -21.76 -4.96
N GLU A 754 0.40 -22.77 -4.11
CA GLU A 754 1.58 -22.94 -3.24
C GLU A 754 2.88 -23.02 -4.04
N ALA A 755 2.91 -23.83 -5.11
CA ALA A 755 4.08 -23.95 -5.97
C ALA A 755 4.44 -22.65 -6.70
N GLU A 756 3.44 -21.85 -7.11
CA GLU A 756 3.63 -20.52 -7.68
C GLU A 756 4.16 -19.53 -6.63
N ASN A 757 3.55 -19.50 -5.44
CA ASN A 757 3.93 -18.58 -4.36
C ASN A 757 5.39 -18.68 -3.96
N ARG A 758 6.01 -19.86 -4.12
CA ARG A 758 7.45 -20.05 -3.91
C ARG A 758 8.32 -19.07 -4.71
N LEU A 759 7.94 -18.73 -5.94
CA LEU A 759 8.64 -17.71 -6.75
C LEU A 759 8.68 -16.37 -6.00
N HIS A 760 7.53 -15.94 -5.49
CA HIS A 760 7.34 -14.62 -4.95
C HIS A 760 7.97 -14.46 -3.57
N THR A 761 7.89 -15.51 -2.74
CA THR A 761 8.57 -15.53 -1.44
C THR A 761 10.09 -15.59 -1.58
N ILE A 762 10.60 -16.28 -2.61
CA ILE A 762 12.03 -16.22 -2.95
C ILE A 762 12.43 -14.79 -3.35
N LYS A 763 11.66 -14.11 -4.20
CA LYS A 763 11.96 -12.70 -4.55
C LYS A 763 12.02 -11.83 -3.30
N ALA A 764 11.07 -12.00 -2.38
CA ALA A 764 11.01 -11.22 -1.16
C ALA A 764 12.24 -11.42 -0.27
N VAL A 765 12.62 -12.68 -0.01
CA VAL A 765 13.82 -13.01 0.78
C VAL A 765 15.08 -12.44 0.12
N VAL A 766 15.24 -12.65 -1.19
CA VAL A 766 16.42 -12.18 -1.93
C VAL A 766 16.50 -10.65 -1.92
N TYR A 767 15.41 -9.96 -2.25
CA TYR A 767 15.36 -8.49 -2.23
C TYR A 767 15.61 -7.91 -0.84
N ALA A 768 14.90 -8.41 0.18
CA ALA A 768 15.01 -7.92 1.55
C ALA A 768 16.43 -8.02 2.11
N THR A 769 17.14 -9.09 1.74
CA THR A 769 18.49 -9.36 2.26
C THR A 769 19.63 -8.76 1.42
N MET A 770 19.39 -8.41 0.15
CA MET A 770 20.42 -7.86 -0.75
C MET A 770 20.28 -6.37 -1.09
N ARG A 771 19.15 -5.73 -0.79
CA ARG A 771 18.95 -4.30 -1.11
C ARG A 771 20.00 -3.39 -0.46
N GLU A 772 20.32 -2.27 -1.11
CA GLU A 772 21.22 -1.20 -0.61
C GLU A 772 20.43 0.07 -0.24
N ASP A 773 20.98 0.96 0.60
CA ASP A 773 20.31 2.18 1.16
C ASP A 773 19.95 3.28 0.13
N ASN A 774 20.05 3.01 -1.16
CA ASN A 774 19.90 4.03 -2.20
C ASN A 774 18.62 3.84 -3.02
N GLU A 775 17.46 3.84 -2.37
CA GLU A 775 16.16 4.15 -3.00
C GLU A 775 15.13 4.58 -1.96
#